data_AF-A0A8B9H8K3-F1
#
_entry.id   AF-A0A8B9H8K3-F1
#
_cell.length_a   1.000
_cell.length_b   1.000
_cell.length_c   1.000
_cell.angle_alpha   90.00
_cell.angle_beta   90.00
_cell.angle_gamma   90.00
#
_symmetry.space_group_name_H-M   'P 1'
#
loop_
_entity.id
_entity.type
_entity.pdbx_description
1 polymer ?
#
loop_
_entity_poly.entity_id
_entity_poly.type
_entity_poly.pdbx_seq_one_letter_code
_entity_poly.pdbx_strand_id
1 'polypeptide(L)'
;MLLLLSRQVSLSLVRQVTPRRLSSPLKAAPLTLKLSVRLCSVSAKATSQHLGVTMPERRPFVRLPTDVYPVNYGLSLKPDLIDFTFEGKLEAAVEVTQGTNQIVMNCADIDIITASFAPEGGEEINATGFNYQNEDEKVTLSFPSSLQKGSGTLKIDFVGELNDKMKGFYRSKYATTSGEIRYAAVTQFEATDARRAFPCWDEPAIKATFDITLIVPKDRVALSNMNVIDRKPYPEDDSLVEVKFATTPIMSTYLVAFVIGEYDFVESQSSDGVTVRVYTPVGKAEQGKFALEVATKTLPFYKDYFSVPYPLPKIDLIAIADFAAGAMENWGLVTYRETALLIDPKNSCASSRQWVALVVGHELAHQWFGNLVTMEWWTHLWLNEGFASWIEYLCVDHCFPEYDIWTQFVSADYTRALDLDALDNSHPIEVNVGHPSEVDEIFDAISYSKGASVIRMLHNYIGDEDFRKGMNAYLLKFQHKNASTEDLWDCLEQASGKPIAAVMNSWTKQMGFPIIVVDQEQQGEDRVLKVSQRKFCASGPHNGEDCPSWMVPISICTSEDPSCSKIKVLLDQPESTVTIPNIGPDKWVKINPGTVGFYRIQYSSGMLESLLPGIRDLTLLPVDRLGLQNDLFSLSRAGMISTVEVLRLMEAFVNEPNYTVWSDLSCNLGVLSSLLSYTEFHEEIQEFIRDLFTPIGSKLGWDSKSGEGHLDALLRGLVLGKLGKAGHKATLDEARRRFKEHVEGKQILSADLRSPVYLTVLKHGDSSTLDTMLKLHKQADMQEEKNRIERVLGAISAPELIQRVLNFALSEDVRPQDTVSVIGGVAGSSKQGRKAAWKFVRDNWEELHNRYQGGFLISRLIKLTVDGFAIDKMAAEVKSFFESHHAPAAERTVQQCCENILLNAAWLKRDADDIHKYLLQRKVPPV
;
A
#
# COMPACT_ATOMS: atom_id res chain seq x y z
N MET A 1 -29.52 -17.28 -40.95
CA MET A 1 -30.78 -17.52 -41.70
C MET A 1 -30.98 -19.02 -41.80
N LEU A 2 -32.02 -19.60 -41.18
CA LEU A 2 -32.38 -21.05 -41.15
C LEU A 2 -31.33 -22.04 -40.55
N LEU A 3 -31.68 -23.18 -39.94
CA LEU A 3 -32.88 -23.57 -39.16
C LEU A 3 -32.59 -24.84 -38.28
N LEU A 4 -32.96 -24.79 -36.99
CA LEU A 4 -33.50 -25.85 -36.08
C LEU A 4 -33.21 -27.37 -36.25
N LEU A 5 -32.96 -28.05 -35.12
CA LEU A 5 -33.72 -29.19 -34.50
C LEU A 5 -32.86 -29.88 -33.41
N SER A 6 -33.03 -29.61 -32.10
CA SER A 6 -34.02 -30.16 -31.16
C SER A 6 -33.75 -31.59 -30.63
N ARG A 7 -33.67 -31.74 -29.30
CA ARG A 7 -34.27 -32.86 -28.53
C ARG A 7 -34.42 -32.51 -27.04
N GLN A 8 -35.65 -32.24 -26.61
CA GLN A 8 -36.05 -32.36 -25.20
C GLN A 8 -36.60 -33.77 -24.97
N VAL A 9 -36.49 -34.27 -23.73
CA VAL A 9 -37.47 -35.19 -23.15
C VAL A 9 -37.90 -34.60 -21.82
N SER A 10 -39.22 -34.52 -21.61
CA SER A 10 -39.86 -34.12 -20.37
C SER A 10 -40.84 -35.22 -19.98
N LEU A 11 -41.00 -35.49 -18.69
CA LEU A 11 -42.24 -36.04 -18.14
C LEU A 11 -42.37 -35.74 -16.66
N SER A 12 -43.59 -35.43 -16.27
CA SER A 12 -43.99 -34.86 -14.97
C SER A 12 -45.37 -35.40 -14.57
N LEU A 13 -45.81 -35.05 -13.35
CA LEU A 13 -47.14 -35.25 -12.75
C LEU A 13 -47.46 -36.65 -12.13
N VAL A 14 -48.27 -36.79 -11.07
CA VAL A 14 -48.66 -35.91 -9.91
C VAL A 14 -49.60 -36.68 -8.94
N ARG A 15 -50.09 -36.03 -7.87
CA ARG A 15 -51.29 -36.34 -7.02
C ARG A 15 -51.06 -37.32 -5.85
N GLN A 16 -51.70 -37.19 -4.69
CA GLN A 16 -52.42 -36.07 -4.01
C GLN A 16 -52.71 -36.50 -2.55
N VAL A 17 -53.12 -35.56 -1.66
CA VAL A 17 -54.30 -35.62 -0.74
C VAL A 17 -54.13 -34.68 0.47
N THR A 18 -55.20 -33.94 0.79
CA THR A 18 -55.55 -33.24 2.06
C THR A 18 -57.08 -33.44 2.27
N PRO A 19 -57.82 -32.99 3.33
CA PRO A 19 -57.48 -32.02 4.39
C PRO A 19 -58.15 -32.20 5.81
N ARG A 20 -58.05 -31.13 6.64
CA ARG A 20 -59.01 -30.59 7.67
C ARG A 20 -58.90 -30.91 9.18
N ARG A 21 -59.43 -29.96 9.97
CA ARG A 21 -59.30 -29.69 11.42
C ARG A 21 -60.54 -30.12 12.25
N LEU A 22 -60.35 -30.34 13.57
CA LEU A 22 -61.16 -30.06 14.78
C LEU A 22 -60.36 -30.62 16.00
N SER A 23 -60.48 -30.25 17.29
CA SER A 23 -61.09 -29.13 18.05
C SER A 23 -60.46 -29.02 19.47
N SER A 24 -60.74 -27.95 20.24
CA SER A 24 -60.31 -27.73 21.65
C SER A 24 -61.47 -27.91 22.66
N PRO A 25 -61.36 -27.64 24.00
CA PRO A 25 -60.23 -27.52 24.95
C PRO A 25 -60.43 -28.34 26.27
N LEU A 26 -59.49 -28.32 27.24
CA LEU A 26 -59.78 -28.43 28.70
C LEU A 26 -58.55 -28.05 29.59
N LYS A 27 -58.78 -27.76 30.89
CA LYS A 27 -57.83 -27.14 31.85
C LYS A 27 -57.75 -27.93 33.18
N ALA A 28 -56.69 -27.62 33.97
CA ALA A 28 -56.54 -27.76 35.43
C ALA A 28 -56.29 -29.18 36.02
N ALA A 29 -55.56 -29.38 37.14
CA ALA A 29 -54.55 -28.58 37.86
C ALA A 29 -53.66 -29.52 38.76
N PRO A 30 -53.13 -29.18 39.97
CA PRO A 30 -51.68 -29.26 40.22
C PRO A 30 -51.26 -30.23 41.34
N LEU A 31 -49.94 -30.42 41.54
CA LEU A 31 -49.41 -30.71 42.88
C LEU A 31 -48.00 -30.15 43.11
N THR A 32 -47.86 -29.40 44.19
CA THR A 32 -46.63 -28.81 44.70
C THR A 32 -45.91 -29.74 45.68
N LEU A 33 -44.58 -29.73 45.69
CA LEU A 33 -43.81 -29.88 46.93
C LEU A 33 -42.55 -29.01 46.88
N LYS A 34 -42.21 -28.36 48.00
CA LYS A 34 -41.07 -27.44 48.14
C LYS A 34 -39.98 -28.04 49.02
N LEU A 35 -38.73 -27.78 48.62
CA LEU A 35 -37.51 -27.59 49.42
C LEU A 35 -37.13 -28.64 50.50
N SER A 36 -35.86 -29.07 50.44
CA SER A 36 -34.92 -28.56 51.44
C SER A 36 -33.52 -28.38 50.83
N VAL A 37 -32.73 -27.46 51.38
CA VAL A 37 -31.41 -27.03 50.89
C VAL A 37 -30.32 -27.54 51.83
N ARG A 38 -29.17 -27.94 51.27
CA ARG A 38 -27.89 -27.92 51.99
C ARG A 38 -26.83 -27.24 51.12
N LEU A 39 -26.19 -26.22 51.67
CA LEU A 39 -25.00 -25.61 51.05
C LEU A 39 -23.78 -26.51 51.28
N CYS A 40 -22.92 -26.59 50.26
CA CYS A 40 -21.49 -26.80 50.42
C CYS A 40 -20.78 -25.92 49.40
N SER A 41 -19.84 -25.10 49.87
CA SER A 41 -19.04 -24.19 49.05
C SER A 41 -17.91 -24.94 48.36
N VAL A 42 -17.80 -24.80 47.04
CA VAL A 42 -16.63 -25.24 46.26
C VAL A 42 -16.16 -24.08 45.39
N SER A 43 -14.87 -23.74 45.50
CA SER A 43 -14.21 -22.77 44.65
C SER A 43 -14.10 -23.32 43.23
N ALA A 44 -14.67 -22.62 42.25
CA ALA A 44 -14.50 -22.93 40.85
C ALA A 44 -13.35 -22.09 40.27
N LYS A 45 -12.22 -22.72 39.98
CA LYS A 45 -11.23 -22.15 39.04
C LYS A 45 -11.89 -22.03 37.68
N ALA A 46 -11.91 -20.83 37.10
CA ALA A 46 -12.35 -20.63 35.73
C ALA A 46 -11.26 -21.12 34.76
N THR A 47 -11.37 -22.35 34.28
CA THR A 47 -10.51 -22.86 33.21
C THR A 47 -10.96 -22.22 31.90
N SER A 48 -10.11 -21.37 31.31
CA SER A 48 -10.33 -20.87 29.95
C SER A 48 -10.27 -22.03 28.97
N GLN A 49 -11.42 -22.46 28.43
CA GLN A 49 -11.45 -23.30 27.24
C GLN A 49 -11.32 -22.39 26.03
N HIS A 50 -10.10 -22.31 25.48
CA HIS A 50 -9.91 -21.84 24.11
C HIS A 50 -10.69 -22.77 23.17
N LEU A 51 -11.81 -22.28 22.65
CA LEU A 51 -12.46 -22.82 21.46
C LEU A 51 -11.58 -22.44 20.25
N GLY A 52 -10.46 -23.14 20.12
CA GLY A 52 -9.63 -23.10 18.92
C GLY A 52 -10.43 -23.70 17.78
N VAL A 53 -10.85 -22.85 16.84
CA VAL A 53 -11.35 -23.30 15.54
C VAL A 53 -10.14 -23.80 14.77
N THR A 54 -9.89 -25.11 14.82
CA THR A 54 -8.92 -25.75 13.93
C THR A 54 -9.45 -25.63 12.51
N MET A 55 -8.90 -24.68 11.76
CA MET A 55 -8.97 -24.65 10.31
C MET A 55 -8.54 -26.02 9.77
N PRO A 56 -9.14 -26.54 8.68
CA PRO A 56 -8.65 -27.76 8.05
C PRO A 56 -7.18 -27.55 7.66
N GLU A 57 -6.33 -28.54 7.94
CA GLU A 57 -4.90 -28.50 7.57
C GLU A 57 -4.78 -28.31 6.05
N ARG A 58 -4.43 -27.09 5.61
CA ARG A 58 -4.05 -26.84 4.22
C ARG A 58 -2.86 -27.74 3.90
N ARG A 59 -2.92 -28.46 2.78
CA ARG A 59 -1.80 -29.29 2.29
C ARG A 59 -0.53 -28.43 2.26
N PRO A 60 0.62 -28.87 2.80
CA PRO A 60 1.85 -28.10 2.72
C PRO A 60 2.19 -27.78 1.27
N PHE A 61 2.43 -26.49 0.97
CA PHE A 61 2.91 -26.09 -0.36
C PHE A 61 4.27 -26.72 -0.63
N VAL A 62 4.46 -27.12 -1.88
CA VAL A 62 5.72 -27.70 -2.37
C VAL A 62 6.21 -26.85 -3.54
N ARG A 63 7.45 -26.36 -3.43
CA ARG A 63 8.19 -25.67 -4.49
C ARG A 63 8.31 -26.53 -5.74
N LEU A 64 8.64 -25.93 -6.88
CA LEU A 64 8.89 -26.71 -8.11
C LEU A 64 10.05 -27.72 -7.93
N PRO A 65 10.00 -28.89 -8.61
CA PRO A 65 11.12 -29.82 -8.63
C PRO A 65 12.38 -29.20 -9.27
N THR A 66 13.56 -29.56 -8.75
CA THR A 66 14.86 -29.07 -9.25
C THR A 66 15.47 -29.96 -10.35
N ASP A 67 14.73 -30.96 -10.83
CA ASP A 67 15.21 -31.95 -11.80
C ASP A 67 15.46 -31.36 -13.19
N VAL A 68 14.74 -30.29 -13.53
CA VAL A 68 14.90 -29.50 -14.76
C VAL A 68 14.74 -28.02 -14.41
N TYR A 69 15.65 -27.17 -14.88
CA TYR A 69 15.57 -25.72 -14.69
C TYR A 69 15.88 -24.95 -16.00
N PRO A 70 15.34 -23.73 -16.17
CA PRO A 70 15.52 -22.92 -17.37
C PRO A 70 16.86 -22.16 -17.37
N VAL A 71 17.41 -21.96 -18.56
CA VAL A 71 18.61 -21.13 -18.82
C VAL A 71 18.24 -19.92 -19.69
N ASN A 72 17.39 -20.13 -20.68
CA ASN A 72 16.86 -19.11 -21.58
C ASN A 72 15.42 -19.43 -21.96
N TYR A 73 14.60 -18.39 -22.14
CA TYR A 73 13.24 -18.45 -22.67
C TYR A 73 13.17 -17.72 -24.01
N GLY A 74 13.09 -18.45 -25.13
CA GLY A 74 12.66 -17.89 -26.41
C GLY A 74 11.14 -17.77 -26.45
N LEU A 75 10.60 -16.55 -26.40
CA LEU A 75 9.16 -16.28 -26.40
C LEU A 75 8.74 -15.53 -27.66
N SER A 76 7.79 -16.12 -28.41
CA SER A 76 7.12 -15.46 -29.52
C SER A 76 5.63 -15.38 -29.24
N LEU A 77 5.08 -14.15 -29.15
CA LEU A 77 3.69 -13.89 -28.80
C LEU A 77 2.97 -13.09 -29.89
N LYS A 78 1.74 -13.49 -30.21
CA LYS A 78 0.87 -12.85 -31.21
C LYS A 78 -0.49 -12.52 -30.57
N PRO A 79 -0.65 -11.34 -29.95
CA PRO A 79 -1.90 -10.92 -29.32
C PRO A 79 -2.95 -10.44 -30.34
N ASP A 80 -4.20 -10.82 -30.11
CA ASP A 80 -5.37 -10.31 -30.81
C ASP A 80 -6.15 -9.32 -29.92
N LEU A 81 -6.17 -8.06 -30.32
CA LEU A 81 -6.82 -6.95 -29.59
C LEU A 81 -8.33 -6.81 -29.91
N ILE A 82 -8.90 -7.73 -30.68
CA ILE A 82 -10.33 -7.78 -31.05
C ILE A 82 -11.01 -8.95 -30.33
N ASP A 83 -10.45 -10.16 -30.47
CA ASP A 83 -10.98 -11.38 -29.85
C ASP A 83 -10.44 -11.59 -28.42
N PHE A 84 -9.51 -10.75 -27.96
CA PHE A 84 -8.90 -10.77 -26.63
C PHE A 84 -8.24 -12.11 -26.27
N THR A 85 -7.53 -12.69 -27.23
CA THR A 85 -6.71 -13.90 -27.04
C THR A 85 -5.27 -13.62 -27.48
N PHE A 86 -4.37 -14.57 -27.26
CA PHE A 86 -3.04 -14.53 -27.86
C PHE A 86 -2.52 -15.95 -28.16
N GLU A 87 -1.87 -16.10 -29.30
CA GLU A 87 -1.08 -17.29 -29.63
C GLU A 87 0.33 -17.12 -29.05
N GLY A 88 0.88 -18.17 -28.45
CA GLY A 88 2.22 -18.18 -27.88
C GLY A 88 3.04 -19.39 -28.28
N LYS A 89 4.33 -19.15 -28.52
CA LYS A 89 5.35 -20.18 -28.71
C LYS A 89 6.49 -19.95 -27.74
N LEU A 90 6.82 -21.00 -26.99
CA LEU A 90 7.97 -21.04 -26.09
C LEU A 90 9.00 -22.04 -26.63
N GLU A 91 10.23 -21.60 -26.81
CA GLU A 91 11.42 -22.45 -26.97
C GLU A 91 12.37 -22.16 -25.79
N ALA A 92 12.23 -22.91 -24.69
CA ALA A 92 13.08 -22.77 -23.51
C ALA A 92 14.32 -23.64 -23.63
N ALA A 93 15.52 -23.05 -23.52
CA ALA A 93 16.73 -23.82 -23.23
C ALA A 93 16.73 -24.19 -21.75
N VAL A 94 16.83 -25.49 -21.45
CA VAL A 94 16.74 -26.06 -20.10
C VAL A 94 17.88 -27.03 -19.84
N GLU A 95 18.26 -27.18 -18.57
CA GLU A 95 19.23 -28.17 -18.11
C GLU A 95 18.51 -29.22 -17.26
N VAL A 96 18.59 -30.49 -17.68
CA VAL A 96 18.10 -31.64 -16.90
C VAL A 96 19.20 -32.03 -15.91
N THR A 97 18.99 -31.81 -14.61
CA THR A 97 19.99 -32.10 -13.55
C THR A 97 19.95 -33.55 -13.09
N GLN A 98 18.74 -34.14 -13.12
CA GLN A 98 18.43 -35.52 -12.72
C GLN A 98 17.51 -36.15 -13.77
N GLY A 99 17.71 -37.44 -14.07
CA GLY A 99 16.93 -38.13 -15.08
C GLY A 99 15.46 -38.24 -14.67
N THR A 100 14.56 -37.66 -15.46
CA THR A 100 13.12 -37.59 -15.20
C THR A 100 12.32 -37.88 -16.46
N ASN A 101 11.11 -38.45 -16.33
CA ASN A 101 10.14 -38.57 -17.43
C ASN A 101 9.04 -37.50 -17.37
N GLN A 102 9.19 -36.48 -16.52
CA GLN A 102 8.21 -35.42 -16.33
C GLN A 102 8.91 -34.05 -16.17
N ILE A 103 8.30 -33.01 -16.71
CA ILE A 103 8.64 -31.60 -16.44
C ILE A 103 7.43 -30.96 -15.75
N VAL A 104 7.66 -30.34 -14.59
CA VAL A 104 6.63 -29.65 -13.80
C VAL A 104 6.94 -28.16 -13.80
N MET A 105 5.96 -27.33 -14.11
CA MET A 105 6.07 -25.88 -14.25
C MET A 105 4.76 -25.21 -13.81
N ASN A 106 4.81 -23.90 -13.54
CA ASN A 106 3.61 -23.11 -13.28
C ASN A 106 2.87 -22.78 -14.58
N CYS A 107 1.55 -22.83 -14.50
CA CYS A 107 0.64 -22.57 -15.62
C CYS A 107 -0.76 -22.30 -15.07
N ALA A 108 -1.37 -21.18 -15.44
CA ALA A 108 -2.76 -20.86 -15.12
C ALA A 108 -3.38 -20.07 -16.27
N ASP A 109 -4.66 -20.27 -16.57
CA ASP A 109 -5.39 -19.58 -17.66
C ASP A 109 -4.71 -19.67 -19.06
N ILE A 110 -3.93 -20.75 -19.30
CA ILE A 110 -3.23 -21.06 -20.56
C ILE A 110 -3.59 -22.48 -21.03
N ASP A 111 -3.96 -22.62 -22.30
CA ASP A 111 -4.20 -23.89 -22.99
C ASP A 111 -2.97 -24.30 -23.81
N ILE A 112 -2.24 -25.33 -23.34
CA ILE A 112 -1.13 -25.94 -24.10
C ILE A 112 -1.68 -26.80 -25.24
N ILE A 113 -1.24 -26.51 -26.46
CA ILE A 113 -1.62 -27.21 -27.70
C ILE A 113 -0.62 -28.33 -28.02
N THR A 114 0.68 -28.04 -27.93
CA THR A 114 1.77 -29.01 -28.16
C THR A 114 2.85 -28.83 -27.09
N ALA A 115 3.59 -29.90 -26.77
CA ALA A 115 4.87 -29.77 -26.09
C ALA A 115 5.83 -30.91 -26.49
N SER A 116 7.10 -30.58 -26.61
CA SER A 116 8.17 -31.52 -26.95
C SER A 116 9.50 -31.12 -26.32
N PHE A 117 10.41 -32.07 -26.16
CA PHE A 117 11.76 -31.83 -25.64
C PHE A 117 12.81 -32.37 -26.62
N ALA A 118 13.69 -31.50 -27.09
CA ALA A 118 14.82 -31.83 -27.95
C ALA A 118 16.13 -31.81 -27.13
N PRO A 119 16.68 -32.96 -26.71
CA PRO A 119 18.00 -33.02 -26.08
C PRO A 119 19.09 -32.57 -27.05
N GLU A 120 20.16 -31.95 -26.53
CA GLU A 120 21.27 -31.47 -27.36
C GLU A 120 21.90 -32.61 -28.18
N GLY A 121 21.83 -32.50 -29.52
CA GLY A 121 22.33 -33.52 -30.45
C GLY A 121 21.49 -34.80 -30.56
N GLY A 122 20.29 -34.87 -29.96
CA GLY A 122 19.37 -35.99 -30.06
C GLY A 122 18.09 -35.70 -30.86
N GLU A 123 17.19 -36.68 -30.91
CA GLU A 123 15.87 -36.54 -31.57
C GLU A 123 14.83 -35.92 -30.64
N GLU A 124 13.88 -35.17 -31.22
CA GLU A 124 12.83 -34.48 -30.49
C GLU A 124 11.76 -35.45 -29.94
N ILE A 125 11.51 -35.36 -28.62
CA ILE A 125 10.65 -36.25 -27.86
C ILE A 125 9.33 -35.53 -27.55
N ASN A 126 8.25 -35.90 -28.20
CA ASN A 126 6.92 -35.36 -27.91
C ASN A 126 6.42 -35.78 -26.52
N ALA A 127 5.75 -34.86 -25.82
CA ALA A 127 5.05 -35.18 -24.59
C ALA A 127 3.84 -36.10 -24.86
N THR A 128 3.56 -37.03 -23.94
CA THR A 128 2.42 -37.96 -24.00
C THR A 128 1.13 -37.39 -23.40
N GLY A 129 1.21 -36.25 -22.71
CA GLY A 129 0.04 -35.58 -22.13
C GLY A 129 0.41 -34.51 -21.11
N PHE A 130 -0.57 -33.64 -20.83
CA PHE A 130 -0.47 -32.51 -19.91
C PHE A 130 -1.46 -32.73 -18.75
N ASN A 131 -0.99 -32.66 -17.51
CA ASN A 131 -1.83 -32.79 -16.33
C ASN A 131 -1.84 -31.47 -15.55
N TYR A 132 -2.95 -30.75 -15.62
CA TYR A 132 -3.14 -29.47 -14.95
C TYR A 132 -3.58 -29.67 -13.49
N GLN A 133 -3.02 -28.86 -12.60
CA GLN A 133 -3.28 -28.82 -11.16
C GLN A 133 -3.74 -27.39 -10.82
N ASN A 134 -4.98 -27.05 -11.18
CA ASN A 134 -5.47 -25.67 -11.14
C ASN A 134 -5.44 -25.03 -9.74
N GLU A 135 -5.58 -25.83 -8.67
CA GLU A 135 -5.47 -25.35 -7.28
C GLU A 135 -4.04 -24.94 -6.89
N ASP A 136 -3.02 -25.62 -7.46
CA ASP A 136 -1.59 -25.35 -7.24
C ASP A 136 -0.99 -24.45 -8.35
N GLU A 137 -1.78 -24.06 -9.35
CA GLU A 137 -1.40 -23.34 -10.58
C GLU A 137 -0.18 -23.96 -11.31
N LYS A 138 -0.21 -25.28 -11.49
CA LYS A 138 0.86 -26.08 -12.11
C LYS A 138 0.35 -26.92 -13.28
N VAL A 139 1.27 -27.25 -14.19
CA VAL A 139 1.09 -28.29 -15.20
C VAL A 139 2.26 -29.27 -15.17
N THR A 140 1.97 -30.55 -15.33
CA THR A 140 2.97 -31.61 -15.51
C THR A 140 2.95 -32.12 -16.95
N LEU A 141 4.04 -31.92 -17.67
CA LEU A 141 4.28 -32.48 -19.00
C LEU A 141 4.90 -33.88 -18.83
N SER A 142 4.24 -34.92 -19.34
CA SER A 142 4.75 -36.30 -19.28
C SER A 142 5.44 -36.72 -20.57
N PHE A 143 6.53 -37.48 -20.47
CA PHE A 143 7.32 -37.97 -21.61
C PHE A 143 7.33 -39.51 -21.66
N PRO A 144 7.47 -40.12 -22.85
CA PRO A 144 7.39 -41.57 -23.03
C PRO A 144 8.61 -42.34 -22.50
N SER A 145 9.71 -41.64 -22.20
CA SER A 145 10.93 -42.18 -21.63
C SER A 145 11.61 -41.15 -20.73
N SER A 146 12.57 -41.56 -19.92
CA SER A 146 13.33 -40.63 -19.07
C SER A 146 14.22 -39.74 -19.95
N LEU A 147 13.98 -38.44 -19.87
CA LEU A 147 14.93 -37.42 -20.27
C LEU A 147 16.23 -37.68 -19.49
N GLN A 148 17.36 -37.62 -20.21
CA GLN A 148 18.68 -37.86 -19.62
C GLN A 148 19.28 -36.54 -19.13
N LYS A 149 20.22 -36.64 -18.18
CA LYS A 149 20.93 -35.48 -17.65
C LYS A 149 21.68 -34.72 -18.76
N GLY A 150 21.54 -33.39 -18.80
CA GLY A 150 22.20 -32.49 -19.74
C GLY A 150 21.25 -31.45 -20.36
N SER A 151 21.79 -30.66 -21.29
CA SER A 151 21.08 -29.58 -21.97
C SER A 151 20.02 -30.08 -22.97
N GLY A 152 18.96 -29.29 -23.15
CA GLY A 152 18.02 -29.46 -24.27
C GLY A 152 17.08 -28.26 -24.43
N THR A 153 16.21 -28.34 -25.42
CA THR A 153 15.18 -27.33 -25.71
C THR A 153 13.79 -27.90 -25.46
N LEU A 154 13.05 -27.32 -24.51
CA LEU A 154 11.63 -27.56 -24.32
C LEU A 154 10.84 -26.61 -25.23
N LYS A 155 10.02 -27.17 -26.12
CA LYS A 155 9.13 -26.42 -27.01
C LYS A 155 7.69 -26.56 -26.55
N ILE A 156 6.92 -25.47 -26.56
CA ILE A 156 5.49 -25.46 -26.22
C ILE A 156 4.76 -24.46 -27.14
N ASP A 157 3.76 -24.94 -27.89
CA ASP A 157 2.74 -24.07 -28.51
C ASP A 157 1.54 -23.96 -27.57
N PHE A 158 1.02 -22.75 -27.34
CA PHE A 158 -0.09 -22.51 -26.40
C PHE A 158 -0.96 -21.32 -26.80
N VAL A 159 -2.14 -21.21 -26.18
CA VAL A 159 -3.08 -20.08 -26.33
C VAL A 159 -3.45 -19.54 -24.95
N GLY A 160 -3.64 -18.23 -24.82
CA GLY A 160 -4.12 -17.57 -23.60
C GLY A 160 -5.16 -16.48 -23.86
N GLU A 161 -5.77 -15.96 -22.77
CA GLU A 161 -6.75 -14.86 -22.81
C GLU A 161 -6.13 -13.53 -22.35
N LEU A 162 -6.37 -12.45 -23.09
CA LEU A 162 -6.17 -11.07 -22.64
C LEU A 162 -7.31 -10.67 -21.70
N ASN A 163 -7.30 -11.22 -20.48
CA ASN A 163 -8.29 -11.00 -19.42
C ASN A 163 -8.43 -9.50 -19.01
N ASP A 164 -9.46 -9.15 -18.22
CA ASP A 164 -9.70 -7.79 -17.70
C ASP A 164 -9.46 -7.63 -16.18
N LYS A 165 -8.68 -8.53 -15.58
CA LYS A 165 -8.41 -8.60 -14.13
C LYS A 165 -7.18 -7.82 -13.69
N MET A 166 -6.52 -7.10 -14.60
CA MET A 166 -5.28 -6.33 -14.38
C MET A 166 -4.08 -7.18 -13.88
N LYS A 167 -4.01 -8.46 -14.29
CA LYS A 167 -2.91 -9.39 -13.97
C LYS A 167 -2.66 -10.38 -15.10
N GLY A 168 -1.46 -10.96 -15.14
CA GLY A 168 -1.00 -11.77 -16.27
C GLY A 168 -0.80 -10.90 -17.51
N PHE A 169 -1.07 -11.45 -18.69
CA PHE A 169 -1.16 -10.66 -19.93
C PHE A 169 -2.65 -10.30 -20.15
N TYR A 170 -2.97 -9.01 -20.08
CA TYR A 170 -4.35 -8.53 -19.90
C TYR A 170 -4.68 -7.34 -20.83
N ARG A 171 -5.97 -7.09 -21.06
CA ARG A 171 -6.47 -5.96 -21.86
C ARG A 171 -6.70 -4.71 -20.99
N SER A 172 -6.19 -3.56 -21.42
CA SER A 172 -6.56 -2.24 -20.86
C SER A 172 -7.39 -1.45 -21.87
N LYS A 173 -8.45 -0.80 -21.39
CA LYS A 173 -9.50 -0.09 -22.16
C LYS A 173 -9.27 1.42 -22.02
N TYR A 174 -9.12 2.13 -23.13
CA TYR A 174 -9.03 3.59 -23.15
C TYR A 174 -9.92 4.21 -24.21
N ALA A 175 -10.23 5.49 -24.05
CA ALA A 175 -10.92 6.30 -25.04
C ALA A 175 -9.90 7.19 -25.78
N THR A 176 -10.00 7.24 -27.11
CA THR A 176 -9.23 8.18 -27.93
C THR A 176 -9.77 9.61 -27.80
N THR A 177 -9.05 10.59 -28.35
CA THR A 177 -9.48 12.00 -28.41
C THR A 177 -10.78 12.22 -29.20
N SER A 178 -11.22 11.27 -30.04
CA SER A 178 -12.52 11.29 -30.72
C SER A 178 -13.64 10.61 -29.93
N GLY A 179 -13.33 9.97 -28.80
CA GLY A 179 -14.27 9.20 -27.98
C GLY A 179 -14.46 7.74 -28.43
N GLU A 180 -13.68 7.26 -29.41
CA GLU A 180 -13.66 5.84 -29.78
C GLU A 180 -12.97 5.02 -28.68
N ILE A 181 -13.55 3.87 -28.30
CA ILE A 181 -12.94 2.94 -27.36
C ILE A 181 -11.92 2.08 -28.10
N ARG A 182 -10.70 1.99 -27.55
CA ARG A 182 -9.61 1.14 -28.03
C ARG A 182 -8.99 0.36 -26.87
N TYR A 183 -8.20 -0.64 -27.24
CA TYR A 183 -7.57 -1.57 -26.31
C TYR A 183 -6.04 -1.59 -26.51
N ALA A 184 -5.34 -1.84 -25.41
CA ALA A 184 -3.93 -2.19 -25.36
C ALA A 184 -3.79 -3.54 -24.63
N ALA A 185 -2.73 -4.29 -24.92
CA ALA A 185 -2.36 -5.48 -24.17
C ALA A 185 -1.13 -5.16 -23.29
N VAL A 186 -1.19 -5.53 -22.01
CA VAL A 186 -0.26 -5.10 -20.96
C VAL A 186 0.04 -6.29 -20.04
N THR A 187 1.24 -6.33 -19.46
CA THR A 187 1.66 -7.35 -18.49
C THR A 187 1.72 -6.81 -17.06
N GLN A 188 1.19 -7.56 -16.10
CA GLN A 188 1.50 -7.43 -14.66
C GLN A 188 1.72 -8.82 -14.09
N PHE A 189 2.94 -9.14 -13.67
CA PHE A 189 3.33 -10.51 -13.30
C PHE A 189 3.72 -10.70 -11.83
N GLU A 190 4.03 -9.65 -11.07
CA GLU A 190 4.25 -9.79 -9.63
C GLU A 190 2.92 -9.96 -8.89
N ALA A 191 2.77 -10.90 -7.94
CA ALA A 191 3.79 -11.85 -7.45
C ALA A 191 4.04 -13.04 -8.40
N THR A 192 2.97 -13.64 -8.90
CA THR A 192 3.03 -14.95 -9.57
C THR A 192 2.02 -15.09 -10.70
N ASP A 193 1.99 -14.11 -11.60
CA ASP A 193 1.07 -14.09 -12.73
C ASP A 193 1.79 -14.19 -14.10
N ALA A 194 3.12 -14.33 -14.15
CA ALA A 194 3.83 -14.67 -15.40
C ALA A 194 3.35 -16.00 -16.00
N ARG A 195 2.98 -16.95 -15.12
CA ARG A 195 2.29 -18.21 -15.45
C ARG A 195 0.96 -18.09 -16.20
N ARG A 196 0.36 -16.88 -16.26
CA ARG A 196 -0.83 -16.55 -17.09
C ARG A 196 -0.50 -15.93 -18.44
N ALA A 197 0.78 -15.73 -18.73
CA ALA A 197 1.26 -15.27 -20.03
C ALA A 197 2.04 -16.36 -20.76
N PHE A 198 2.75 -17.24 -20.05
CA PHE A 198 3.44 -18.39 -20.62
C PHE A 198 3.74 -19.45 -19.53
N PRO A 199 3.74 -20.76 -19.86
CA PRO A 199 4.14 -21.79 -18.90
C PRO A 199 5.62 -21.63 -18.51
N CYS A 200 5.92 -21.55 -17.21
CA CYS A 200 7.27 -21.20 -16.75
C CYS A 200 7.58 -21.69 -15.32
N TRP A 201 8.85 -21.57 -14.91
CA TRP A 201 9.27 -21.80 -13.53
C TRP A 201 9.10 -20.51 -12.72
N ASP A 202 7.87 -20.26 -12.29
CA ASP A 202 7.43 -18.95 -11.80
C ASP A 202 7.71 -18.76 -10.30
N GLU A 203 8.99 -18.78 -9.95
CA GLU A 203 9.55 -18.55 -8.61
C GLU A 203 10.76 -17.59 -8.70
N PRO A 204 10.91 -16.58 -7.82
CA PRO A 204 11.90 -15.52 -7.98
C PRO A 204 13.36 -15.99 -7.97
N ALA A 205 13.67 -17.13 -7.33
CA ALA A 205 15.00 -17.77 -7.36
C ALA A 205 15.39 -18.38 -8.72
N ILE A 206 14.42 -18.69 -9.58
CA ILE A 206 14.65 -19.43 -10.83
C ILE A 206 14.82 -18.42 -11.97
N LYS A 207 15.96 -17.69 -11.92
CA LYS A 207 16.31 -16.68 -12.93
C LYS A 207 16.78 -17.31 -14.25
N ALA A 208 16.47 -16.63 -15.35
CA ALA A 208 16.90 -16.99 -16.71
C ALA A 208 17.11 -15.74 -17.57
N THR A 209 17.61 -15.94 -18.80
CA THR A 209 17.56 -14.92 -19.86
C THR A 209 16.29 -15.05 -20.70
N PHE A 210 15.84 -13.97 -21.33
CA PHE A 210 14.63 -13.95 -22.15
C PHE A 210 14.91 -13.33 -23.52
N ASP A 211 14.50 -14.03 -24.58
CA ASP A 211 14.52 -13.56 -25.97
C ASP A 211 13.08 -13.35 -26.44
N ILE A 212 12.64 -12.09 -26.47
CA ILE A 212 11.23 -11.75 -26.70
C ILE A 212 11.00 -11.30 -28.15
N THR A 213 9.96 -11.84 -28.77
CA THR A 213 9.47 -11.49 -30.09
C THR A 213 7.96 -11.25 -30.02
N LEU A 214 7.49 -10.11 -30.54
CA LEU A 214 6.09 -9.74 -30.56
C LEU A 214 5.61 -9.59 -32.01
N ILE A 215 4.53 -10.29 -32.37
CA ILE A 215 3.88 -10.21 -33.68
C ILE A 215 2.63 -9.34 -33.52
N VAL A 216 2.67 -8.10 -34.02
CA VAL A 216 1.68 -7.05 -33.68
C VAL A 216 1.23 -6.27 -34.92
N PRO A 217 0.07 -5.57 -34.88
CA PRO A 217 -0.33 -4.67 -35.96
C PRO A 217 0.72 -3.58 -36.22
N LYS A 218 0.98 -3.30 -37.50
CA LYS A 218 2.08 -2.41 -37.94
C LYS A 218 1.99 -0.95 -37.45
N ASP A 219 0.80 -0.52 -37.03
CA ASP A 219 0.44 0.80 -36.50
C ASP A 219 0.37 0.83 -34.96
N ARG A 220 0.76 -0.25 -34.27
CA ARG A 220 0.91 -0.28 -32.81
C ARG A 220 2.37 -0.08 -32.41
N VAL A 221 2.55 0.55 -31.24
CA VAL A 221 3.78 0.51 -30.47
C VAL A 221 3.88 -0.87 -29.80
N ALA A 222 5.06 -1.48 -29.84
CA ALA A 222 5.38 -2.69 -29.09
C ALA A 222 6.64 -2.43 -28.26
N LEU A 223 6.52 -2.61 -26.95
CA LEU A 223 7.60 -2.43 -25.98
C LEU A 223 7.86 -3.74 -25.25
N SER A 224 9.10 -3.94 -24.81
CA SER A 224 9.48 -4.98 -23.85
C SER A 224 10.67 -4.50 -23.02
N ASN A 225 11.21 -5.35 -22.13
CA ASN A 225 12.33 -5.05 -21.22
C ASN A 225 13.53 -4.41 -21.94
N MET A 226 13.94 -4.96 -23.08
CA MET A 226 15.12 -4.56 -23.83
C MET A 226 14.81 -3.64 -25.02
N ASN A 227 15.83 -3.12 -25.70
CA ASN A 227 15.67 -2.39 -26.95
C ASN A 227 15.30 -3.32 -28.11
N VAL A 228 14.59 -2.77 -29.12
CA VAL A 228 14.35 -3.44 -30.40
C VAL A 228 15.67 -3.65 -31.15
N ILE A 229 15.82 -4.80 -31.80
CA ILE A 229 16.96 -5.15 -32.67
C ILE A 229 16.57 -5.52 -34.10
N ASP A 230 15.33 -5.97 -34.33
CA ASP A 230 14.76 -6.20 -35.66
C ASP A 230 13.27 -5.84 -35.67
N ARG A 231 12.79 -5.32 -36.80
CA ARG A 231 11.36 -5.04 -37.06
C ARG A 231 11.09 -5.21 -38.55
N LYS A 232 10.34 -6.26 -38.90
CA LYS A 232 10.04 -6.64 -40.29
C LYS A 232 8.56 -6.99 -40.47
N PRO A 233 8.00 -6.94 -41.70
CA PRO A 233 6.67 -7.47 -41.98
C PRO A 233 6.55 -8.94 -41.56
N TYR A 234 5.40 -9.35 -41.02
CA TYR A 234 5.17 -10.75 -40.68
C TYR A 234 4.86 -11.56 -41.94
N PRO A 235 5.53 -12.72 -42.21
CA PRO A 235 5.44 -13.39 -43.52
C PRO A 235 4.05 -13.89 -43.92
N GLU A 236 3.14 -14.10 -42.97
CA GLU A 236 1.80 -14.64 -43.22
C GLU A 236 0.71 -13.56 -43.30
N ASP A 237 1.01 -12.31 -42.89
CA ASP A 237 0.04 -11.20 -42.86
C ASP A 237 0.73 -9.81 -42.97
N ASP A 238 0.54 -9.13 -44.11
CA ASP A 238 1.05 -7.78 -44.42
C ASP A 238 0.47 -6.64 -43.53
N SER A 239 -0.52 -6.93 -42.68
CA SER A 239 -1.01 -6.01 -41.65
C SER A 239 -0.17 -6.04 -40.37
N LEU A 240 0.55 -7.13 -40.14
CA LEU A 240 1.35 -7.38 -38.94
C LEU A 240 2.85 -7.14 -39.18
N VAL A 241 3.58 -6.94 -38.09
CA VAL A 241 5.04 -6.89 -38.04
C VAL A 241 5.55 -7.81 -36.94
N GLU A 242 6.68 -8.46 -37.19
CA GLU A 242 7.48 -9.14 -36.18
C GLU A 242 8.48 -8.13 -35.60
N VAL A 243 8.42 -7.91 -34.29
CA VAL A 243 9.32 -7.04 -33.52
C VAL A 243 10.16 -7.91 -32.59
N LYS A 244 11.48 -7.94 -32.81
CA LYS A 244 12.41 -8.70 -31.96
C LYS A 244 13.20 -7.76 -31.06
N PHE A 245 13.29 -8.11 -29.78
CA PHE A 245 14.05 -7.38 -28.76
C PHE A 245 15.40 -8.06 -28.51
N ALA A 246 16.36 -7.32 -27.94
CA ALA A 246 17.62 -7.92 -27.49
C ALA A 246 17.37 -8.87 -26.30
N THR A 247 18.25 -9.86 -26.12
CA THR A 247 18.24 -10.77 -24.98
C THR A 247 18.38 -10.01 -23.67
N THR A 248 17.56 -10.33 -22.67
CA THR A 248 17.68 -9.73 -21.32
C THR A 248 18.95 -10.22 -20.60
N PRO A 249 19.43 -9.51 -19.56
CA PRO A 249 20.25 -10.14 -18.53
C PRO A 249 19.49 -11.27 -17.82
N ILE A 250 20.21 -12.01 -16.98
CA ILE A 250 19.61 -13.01 -16.08
C ILE A 250 18.69 -12.28 -15.08
N MET A 251 17.40 -12.61 -15.11
CA MET A 251 16.34 -12.00 -14.29
C MET A 251 15.22 -13.00 -13.95
N SER A 252 14.35 -12.65 -13.01
CA SER A 252 13.21 -13.48 -12.58
C SER A 252 11.99 -13.32 -13.51
N THR A 253 11.11 -14.31 -13.56
CA THR A 253 9.90 -14.34 -14.43
C THR A 253 8.98 -13.14 -14.22
N TYR A 254 8.79 -12.71 -12.96
CA TYR A 254 7.88 -11.61 -12.61
C TYR A 254 8.29 -10.24 -13.19
N LEU A 255 9.55 -10.10 -13.64
CA LEU A 255 10.09 -8.89 -14.24
C LEU A 255 9.98 -8.84 -15.76
N VAL A 256 9.56 -9.93 -16.41
CA VAL A 256 9.27 -9.93 -17.84
C VAL A 256 8.10 -8.98 -18.10
N ALA A 257 8.22 -8.12 -19.11
CA ALA A 257 7.14 -7.22 -19.49
C ALA A 257 7.05 -7.00 -21.00
N PHE A 258 5.84 -6.77 -21.47
CA PHE A 258 5.56 -6.30 -22.81
C PHE A 258 4.25 -5.51 -22.88
N VAL A 259 4.25 -4.47 -23.70
CA VAL A 259 3.08 -3.60 -23.90
C VAL A 259 2.85 -3.36 -25.38
N ILE A 260 1.61 -3.56 -25.83
CA ILE A 260 1.17 -3.38 -27.22
C ILE A 260 -0.01 -2.40 -27.23
N GLY A 261 0.12 -1.25 -27.88
CA GLY A 261 -0.94 -0.24 -27.89
C GLY A 261 -0.62 1.02 -28.71
N GLU A 262 -1.37 2.09 -28.45
CA GLU A 262 -1.19 3.41 -29.09
C GLU A 262 -0.68 4.41 -28.05
N TYR A 263 0.56 4.84 -28.21
CA TYR A 263 1.24 5.70 -27.25
C TYR A 263 2.09 6.75 -27.97
N ASP A 264 2.07 7.98 -27.46
CA ASP A 264 3.14 8.95 -27.71
C ASP A 264 4.25 8.75 -26.68
N PHE A 265 5.40 9.40 -26.87
CA PHE A 265 6.44 9.46 -25.83
C PHE A 265 7.21 10.79 -25.85
N VAL A 266 7.82 11.10 -24.70
CA VAL A 266 8.94 12.05 -24.60
C VAL A 266 10.22 11.28 -24.29
N GLU A 267 11.35 11.70 -24.85
CA GLU A 267 12.65 11.04 -24.71
C GLU A 267 13.72 12.03 -24.24
N SER A 268 14.66 11.54 -23.43
CA SER A 268 15.90 12.22 -23.07
C SER A 268 16.99 11.16 -22.81
N GLN A 269 18.19 11.60 -22.44
CA GLN A 269 19.29 10.74 -22.02
C GLN A 269 19.75 11.16 -20.63
N SER A 270 20.02 10.19 -19.74
CA SER A 270 20.66 10.49 -18.45
C SER A 270 22.11 10.94 -18.67
N SER A 271 22.73 11.57 -17.66
CA SER A 271 24.14 11.97 -17.74
C SER A 271 25.11 10.78 -17.91
N ASP A 272 24.66 9.56 -17.63
CA ASP A 272 25.41 8.31 -17.81
C ASP A 272 25.19 7.66 -19.19
N GLY A 273 24.38 8.26 -20.06
CA GLY A 273 24.15 7.79 -21.42
C GLY A 273 22.96 6.84 -21.60
N VAL A 274 22.19 6.54 -20.56
CA VAL A 274 20.99 5.69 -20.66
C VAL A 274 19.87 6.45 -21.35
N THR A 275 19.25 5.88 -22.39
CA THR A 275 18.06 6.47 -23.01
C THR A 275 16.86 6.31 -22.10
N VAL A 276 16.19 7.40 -21.75
CA VAL A 276 14.99 7.41 -20.90
C VAL A 276 13.80 7.87 -21.72
N ARG A 277 12.71 7.09 -21.71
CA ARG A 277 11.44 7.47 -22.35
C ARG A 277 10.30 7.47 -21.35
N VAL A 278 9.35 8.39 -21.52
CA VAL A 278 8.06 8.35 -20.85
C VAL A 278 6.97 8.21 -21.91
N TYR A 279 6.35 7.04 -21.98
CA TYR A 279 5.23 6.72 -22.86
C TYR A 279 3.91 7.14 -22.22
N THR A 280 3.07 7.83 -23.00
CA THR A 280 1.80 8.41 -22.57
C THR A 280 0.69 8.03 -23.54
N PRO A 281 -0.60 8.07 -23.12
CA PRO A 281 -1.71 8.07 -24.06
C PRO A 281 -1.53 9.14 -25.15
N VAL A 282 -1.99 8.85 -26.36
CA VAL A 282 -1.84 9.76 -27.52
C VAL A 282 -2.44 11.14 -27.21
N GLY A 283 -1.69 12.20 -27.51
CA GLY A 283 -2.01 13.59 -27.21
C GLY A 283 -1.57 14.08 -25.82
N LYS A 284 -1.03 13.21 -24.94
CA LYS A 284 -0.65 13.56 -23.56
C LYS A 284 0.86 13.63 -23.30
N ALA A 285 1.70 13.59 -24.34
CA ALA A 285 3.17 13.56 -24.23
C ALA A 285 3.78 14.66 -23.32
N GLU A 286 3.23 15.88 -23.38
CA GLU A 286 3.65 16.99 -22.51
C GLU A 286 3.53 16.68 -21.02
N GLN A 287 2.59 15.82 -20.61
CA GLN A 287 2.37 15.44 -19.21
C GLN A 287 3.44 14.47 -18.68
N GLY A 288 4.15 13.78 -19.57
CA GLY A 288 5.26 12.88 -19.21
C GLY A 288 6.58 13.61 -18.91
N LYS A 289 6.69 14.91 -19.22
CA LYS A 289 7.96 15.66 -19.10
C LYS A 289 8.50 15.75 -17.68
N PHE A 290 7.63 15.84 -16.68
CA PHE A 290 8.07 15.88 -15.28
C PHE A 290 8.68 14.54 -14.85
N ALA A 291 8.00 13.42 -15.14
CA ALA A 291 8.56 12.09 -14.87
C ALA A 291 9.88 11.83 -15.61
N LEU A 292 10.03 12.34 -16.84
CA LEU A 292 11.28 12.28 -17.61
C LEU A 292 12.41 13.07 -16.92
N GLU A 293 12.11 14.25 -16.37
CA GLU A 293 13.06 15.04 -15.57
C GLU A 293 13.47 14.30 -14.28
N VAL A 294 12.51 13.71 -13.55
CA VAL A 294 12.82 12.91 -12.35
C VAL A 294 13.72 11.73 -12.74
N ALA A 295 13.29 10.88 -13.67
CA ALA A 295 14.01 9.66 -14.05
C ALA A 295 15.44 9.93 -14.54
N THR A 296 15.67 11.02 -15.28
CA THR A 296 17.02 11.40 -15.75
C THR A 296 17.94 11.94 -14.66
N LYS A 297 17.41 12.42 -13.53
CA LYS A 297 18.18 12.75 -12.30
C LYS A 297 18.38 11.54 -11.39
N THR A 298 17.37 10.67 -11.30
CA THR A 298 17.36 9.50 -10.41
C THR A 298 18.38 8.42 -10.78
N LEU A 299 18.52 8.09 -12.08
CA LEU A 299 19.48 7.07 -12.51
C LEU A 299 20.95 7.39 -12.13
N PRO A 300 21.47 8.62 -12.39
CA PRO A 300 22.80 9.01 -11.91
C PRO A 300 22.93 9.03 -10.39
N PHE A 301 21.89 9.48 -9.67
CA PHE A 301 21.89 9.49 -8.20
C PHE A 301 22.09 8.08 -7.63
N TYR A 302 21.34 7.07 -8.09
CA TYR A 302 21.52 5.69 -7.62
C TYR A 302 22.85 5.08 -8.04
N LYS A 303 23.31 5.33 -9.28
CA LYS A 303 24.66 4.93 -9.71
C LYS A 303 25.73 5.46 -8.76
N ASP A 304 25.71 6.75 -8.45
CA ASP A 304 26.75 7.39 -7.65
C ASP A 304 26.61 7.06 -6.15
N TYR A 305 25.38 6.88 -5.66
CA TYR A 305 25.13 6.47 -4.28
C TYR A 305 25.64 5.05 -4.01
N PHE A 306 25.32 4.09 -4.89
CA PHE A 306 25.69 2.67 -4.75
C PHE A 306 27.01 2.28 -5.41
N SER A 307 27.61 3.14 -6.25
CA SER A 307 28.77 2.82 -7.08
C SER A 307 28.57 1.57 -7.97
N VAL A 308 27.34 1.37 -8.48
CA VAL A 308 26.96 0.30 -9.41
C VAL A 308 26.10 0.92 -10.52
N PRO A 309 26.50 0.88 -11.81
CA PRO A 309 25.73 1.49 -12.88
C PRO A 309 24.47 0.69 -13.23
N TYR A 310 23.47 1.38 -13.80
CA TYR A 310 22.32 0.72 -14.43
C TYR A 310 22.79 -0.06 -15.68
N PRO A 311 22.43 -1.36 -15.83
CA PRO A 311 23.07 -2.22 -16.84
C PRO A 311 22.41 -2.23 -18.22
N LEU A 312 21.19 -1.68 -18.39
CA LEU A 312 20.47 -1.72 -19.67
C LEU A 312 20.70 -0.44 -20.50
N PRO A 313 20.68 -0.50 -21.84
CA PRO A 313 20.90 0.67 -22.70
C PRO A 313 19.76 1.69 -22.67
N LYS A 314 18.57 1.30 -22.18
CA LYS A 314 17.38 2.13 -22.09
C LYS A 314 16.56 1.79 -20.85
N ILE A 315 15.75 2.74 -20.41
CA ILE A 315 14.59 2.49 -19.55
C ILE A 315 13.38 3.25 -20.11
N ASP A 316 12.28 2.54 -20.30
CA ASP A 316 11.00 3.12 -20.70
C ASP A 316 10.07 3.11 -19.47
N LEU A 317 9.40 4.22 -19.21
CA LEU A 317 8.35 4.37 -18.19
C LEU A 317 7.02 4.55 -18.92
N ILE A 318 5.97 3.80 -18.60
CA ILE A 318 4.70 3.85 -19.36
C ILE A 318 3.46 4.02 -18.49
N ALA A 319 2.62 5.01 -18.85
CA ALA A 319 1.33 5.24 -18.23
C ALA A 319 0.26 4.32 -18.82
N ILE A 320 -0.22 3.38 -18.00
CA ILE A 320 -1.30 2.45 -18.30
C ILE A 320 -2.62 2.98 -17.74
N ALA A 321 -3.72 2.80 -18.50
CA ALA A 321 -5.04 3.26 -18.10
C ALA A 321 -5.63 2.40 -16.97
N ASP A 322 -5.56 1.07 -17.11
CA ASP A 322 -6.06 0.11 -16.12
C ASP A 322 -4.90 -0.64 -15.47
N PHE A 323 -4.67 -0.36 -14.19
CA PHE A 323 -3.55 -0.89 -13.44
C PHE A 323 -3.94 -1.00 -11.96
N ALA A 324 -3.71 -2.17 -11.35
CA ALA A 324 -4.19 -2.47 -9.99
C ALA A 324 -3.31 -1.82 -8.90
N ALA A 325 -1.99 -1.92 -9.03
CA ALA A 325 -1.01 -1.33 -8.12
C ALA A 325 -0.79 0.18 -8.41
N GLY A 326 0.26 0.78 -7.85
CA GLY A 326 0.67 2.15 -8.18
C GLY A 326 1.50 2.19 -9.47
N ALA A 327 2.55 1.36 -9.48
CA ALA A 327 3.46 1.07 -10.57
C ALA A 327 4.06 -0.35 -10.38
N MET A 328 5.00 -0.75 -11.23
CA MET A 328 5.71 -2.05 -11.20
C MET A 328 7.06 -1.92 -11.92
N GLU A 329 8.13 -2.47 -11.34
CA GLU A 329 9.52 -2.13 -11.68
C GLU A 329 10.11 -2.81 -12.93
N ASN A 330 9.28 -3.42 -13.78
CA ASN A 330 9.70 -4.43 -14.77
C ASN A 330 10.96 -3.99 -15.53
N TRP A 331 12.01 -4.82 -15.55
CA TRP A 331 13.37 -4.33 -15.81
C TRP A 331 13.50 -3.66 -17.20
N GLY A 332 13.64 -2.33 -17.22
CA GLY A 332 13.74 -1.54 -18.45
C GLY A 332 12.41 -1.14 -19.11
N LEU A 333 11.25 -1.60 -18.61
CA LEU A 333 9.90 -1.21 -19.05
C LEU A 333 8.97 -1.06 -17.84
N VAL A 334 9.17 0.00 -17.07
CA VAL A 334 8.43 0.24 -15.82
C VAL A 334 7.01 0.70 -16.12
N THR A 335 6.00 0.05 -15.54
CA THR A 335 4.59 0.37 -15.78
C THR A 335 4.00 1.18 -14.62
N TYR A 336 3.09 2.12 -14.91
CA TYR A 336 2.50 3.04 -13.93
C TYR A 336 1.01 3.25 -14.18
N ARG A 337 0.22 3.55 -13.14
CA ARG A 337 -1.05 4.27 -13.33
C ARG A 337 -0.79 5.64 -13.97
N GLU A 338 -1.71 6.14 -14.80
CA GLU A 338 -1.70 7.54 -15.29
C GLU A 338 -1.42 8.56 -14.16
N THR A 339 -2.05 8.39 -12.99
CA THR A 339 -1.92 9.28 -11.83
C THR A 339 -0.59 9.15 -11.06
N ALA A 340 0.27 8.19 -11.39
CA ALA A 340 1.59 7.97 -10.82
C ALA A 340 2.74 8.37 -11.76
N LEU A 341 2.43 8.84 -12.98
CA LEU A 341 3.44 9.23 -13.98
C LEU A 341 3.16 10.58 -14.68
N LEU A 342 1.89 10.96 -14.86
CA LEU A 342 1.52 12.12 -15.67
C LEU A 342 1.23 13.36 -14.81
N ILE A 343 1.86 14.49 -15.15
CA ILE A 343 1.66 15.80 -14.51
C ILE A 343 1.30 16.84 -15.56
N ASP A 344 0.10 17.42 -15.48
CA ASP A 344 -0.24 18.63 -16.24
C ASP A 344 0.28 19.87 -15.49
N PRO A 345 1.13 20.71 -16.12
CA PRO A 345 1.74 21.84 -15.42
C PRO A 345 0.76 22.87 -14.83
N LYS A 346 -0.50 22.91 -15.26
CA LYS A 346 -1.53 23.87 -14.84
C LYS A 346 -2.61 23.26 -13.94
N ASN A 347 -2.84 21.95 -14.02
CA ASN A 347 -4.00 21.27 -13.43
C ASN A 347 -3.67 20.18 -12.40
N SER A 348 -2.42 19.71 -12.36
CA SER A 348 -1.92 18.82 -11.31
C SER A 348 -1.52 19.61 -10.06
N CYS A 349 -1.91 19.12 -8.88
CA CYS A 349 -1.60 19.78 -7.60
C CYS A 349 -0.19 19.45 -7.10
N ALA A 350 0.30 20.25 -6.15
CA ALA A 350 1.62 20.10 -5.53
C ALA A 350 1.85 18.67 -4.99
N SER A 351 0.85 18.09 -4.33
CA SER A 351 0.92 16.71 -3.80
C SER A 351 1.05 15.65 -4.90
N SER A 352 0.47 15.88 -6.09
CA SER A 352 0.58 14.95 -7.22
C SER A 352 2.00 14.95 -7.79
N ARG A 353 2.67 16.12 -7.81
CA ARG A 353 4.08 16.21 -8.23
C ARG A 353 5.01 15.48 -7.28
N GLN A 354 4.82 15.64 -5.97
CA GLN A 354 5.54 14.84 -4.96
C GLN A 354 5.30 13.34 -5.14
N TRP A 355 4.04 12.94 -5.32
CA TRP A 355 3.68 11.53 -5.53
C TRP A 355 4.37 10.93 -6.77
N VAL A 356 4.35 11.63 -7.91
CA VAL A 356 5.05 11.17 -9.11
C VAL A 356 6.57 11.14 -8.91
N ALA A 357 7.15 12.10 -8.18
CA ALA A 357 8.59 12.12 -7.90
C ALA A 357 9.03 10.95 -6.99
N LEU A 358 8.23 10.63 -5.97
CA LEU A 358 8.42 9.48 -5.08
C LEU A 358 8.32 8.17 -5.86
N VAL A 359 7.17 7.89 -6.51
CA VAL A 359 6.97 6.60 -7.21
C VAL A 359 7.99 6.41 -8.34
N VAL A 360 8.34 7.44 -9.12
CA VAL A 360 9.43 7.32 -10.11
C VAL A 360 10.78 7.05 -9.42
N GLY A 361 11.02 7.60 -8.24
CA GLY A 361 12.16 7.24 -7.38
C GLY A 361 12.16 5.78 -6.94
N HIS A 362 11.03 5.27 -6.44
CA HIS A 362 10.81 3.89 -5.96
C HIS A 362 11.06 2.86 -7.06
N GLU A 363 10.37 2.96 -8.20
CA GLU A 363 10.53 2.02 -9.32
C GLU A 363 11.95 1.99 -9.90
N LEU A 364 12.64 3.13 -9.88
CA LEU A 364 14.02 3.22 -10.34
C LEU A 364 15.02 2.68 -9.31
N ALA A 365 14.67 2.61 -8.02
CA ALA A 365 15.48 1.96 -6.99
C ALA A 365 15.45 0.44 -7.15
N HIS A 366 14.29 -0.12 -7.50
CA HIS A 366 14.12 -1.56 -7.76
C HIS A 366 15.00 -2.11 -8.88
N GLN A 367 15.47 -1.25 -9.78
CA GLN A 367 16.46 -1.63 -10.81
C GLN A 367 17.76 -2.18 -10.17
N TRP A 368 18.04 -1.85 -8.90
CA TRP A 368 19.05 -2.48 -8.05
C TRP A 368 18.42 -3.47 -7.04
N PHE A 369 17.33 -3.08 -6.34
CA PHE A 369 16.66 -3.88 -5.28
C PHE A 369 15.38 -4.57 -5.77
N GLY A 370 15.55 -5.73 -6.40
CA GLY A 370 14.48 -6.51 -7.01
C GLY A 370 14.93 -7.06 -8.35
N ASN A 371 15.53 -6.20 -9.18
CA ASN A 371 15.96 -6.60 -10.53
C ASN A 371 17.38 -7.17 -10.53
N LEU A 372 18.38 -6.34 -10.21
CA LEU A 372 19.79 -6.74 -10.19
C LEU A 372 20.06 -7.77 -9.09
N VAL A 373 19.56 -7.51 -7.88
CA VAL A 373 19.56 -8.46 -6.76
C VAL A 373 18.12 -8.66 -6.31
N THR A 374 17.66 -9.91 -6.31
CA THR A 374 16.28 -10.28 -5.96
C THR A 374 16.27 -11.06 -4.64
N MET A 375 15.20 -11.03 -3.87
CA MET A 375 14.99 -12.00 -2.78
C MET A 375 15.03 -13.45 -3.28
N GLU A 376 15.56 -14.39 -2.48
CA GLU A 376 15.48 -15.83 -2.79
C GLU A 376 14.03 -16.33 -2.79
N TRP A 377 13.23 -15.84 -1.85
CA TRP A 377 11.82 -16.14 -1.73
C TRP A 377 11.08 -14.95 -1.13
N TRP A 378 9.76 -14.92 -1.30
CA TRP A 378 8.87 -13.88 -0.81
C TRP A 378 8.97 -13.61 0.71
N THR A 379 9.51 -14.55 1.49
CA THR A 379 9.89 -14.32 2.90
C THR A 379 10.86 -13.16 3.11
N HIS A 380 11.67 -12.83 2.10
CA HIS A 380 12.60 -11.70 2.13
C HIS A 380 12.15 -10.55 1.18
N LEU A 381 10.86 -10.45 0.81
CA LEU A 381 10.30 -9.41 -0.06
C LEU A 381 10.69 -7.98 0.37
N TRP A 382 10.81 -7.76 1.68
CA TRP A 382 11.22 -6.47 2.26
C TRP A 382 12.63 -5.99 1.78
N LEU A 383 13.49 -6.89 1.28
CA LEU A 383 14.78 -6.55 0.67
C LEU A 383 14.62 -5.75 -0.63
N ASN A 384 13.52 -5.95 -1.35
CA ASN A 384 13.12 -5.10 -2.47
C ASN A 384 12.42 -3.85 -1.91
N GLU A 385 11.26 -4.06 -1.29
CA GLU A 385 10.28 -3.00 -1.04
C GLU A 385 10.67 -2.02 0.05
N GLY A 386 11.25 -2.52 1.15
CA GLY A 386 11.75 -1.65 2.22
C GLY A 386 12.91 -0.78 1.75
N PHE A 387 13.76 -1.27 0.84
CA PHE A 387 14.89 -0.51 0.29
C PHE A 387 14.43 0.55 -0.71
N ALA A 388 13.52 0.19 -1.63
CA ALA A 388 12.94 1.14 -2.57
C ALA A 388 12.19 2.26 -1.83
N SER A 389 11.30 1.90 -0.88
CA SER A 389 10.56 2.86 -0.04
C SER A 389 11.42 3.68 0.92
N TRP A 390 12.66 3.28 1.18
CA TRP A 390 13.60 4.11 1.95
C TRP A 390 14.37 5.08 1.05
N ILE A 391 14.93 4.59 -0.06
CA ILE A 391 15.83 5.40 -0.87
C ILE A 391 15.08 6.35 -1.83
N GLU A 392 13.81 6.12 -2.13
CA GLU A 392 12.98 7.13 -2.83
C GLU A 392 13.03 8.48 -2.12
N TYR A 393 13.02 8.49 -0.78
CA TYR A 393 13.10 9.72 0.02
C TYR A 393 14.48 10.36 -0.03
N LEU A 394 15.58 9.57 -0.03
CA LEU A 394 16.94 10.10 -0.26
C LEU A 394 17.07 10.73 -1.66
N CYS A 395 16.51 10.07 -2.68
CA CYS A 395 16.56 10.56 -4.05
C CYS A 395 15.72 11.83 -4.25
N VAL A 396 14.49 11.86 -3.72
CA VAL A 396 13.59 13.02 -3.84
C VAL A 396 14.11 14.20 -3.03
N ASP A 397 14.67 13.99 -1.83
CA ASP A 397 15.32 15.06 -1.05
C ASP A 397 16.54 15.66 -1.79
N HIS A 398 17.33 14.82 -2.47
CA HIS A 398 18.42 15.28 -3.32
C HIS A 398 17.94 16.06 -4.56
N CYS A 399 16.87 15.60 -5.21
CA CYS A 399 16.35 16.21 -6.44
C CYS A 399 15.50 17.46 -6.23
N PHE A 400 14.78 17.53 -5.09
CA PHE A 400 13.76 18.52 -4.74
C PHE A 400 13.77 18.82 -3.22
N PRO A 401 14.87 19.34 -2.65
CA PRO A 401 14.99 19.59 -1.21
C PRO A 401 13.93 20.55 -0.65
N GLU A 402 13.32 21.39 -1.50
CA GLU A 402 12.19 22.25 -1.15
C GLU A 402 10.89 21.49 -0.78
N TYR A 403 10.86 20.17 -0.97
CA TYR A 403 9.71 19.32 -0.61
C TYR A 403 9.67 18.90 0.85
N ASP A 404 10.74 19.05 1.66
CA ASP A 404 10.78 18.59 3.08
C ASP A 404 10.28 17.14 3.23
N ILE A 405 10.76 16.26 2.34
CA ILE A 405 10.19 14.93 2.16
C ILE A 405 10.49 14.01 3.37
N TRP A 406 11.59 14.25 4.08
CA TRP A 406 11.93 13.54 5.32
C TRP A 406 11.03 13.85 6.51
N THR A 407 10.49 15.07 6.62
CA THR A 407 9.44 15.32 7.62
C THR A 407 8.17 14.56 7.23
N GLN A 408 7.83 14.52 5.93
CA GLN A 408 6.67 13.79 5.42
C GLN A 408 6.75 12.28 5.59
N PHE A 409 7.94 11.67 5.44
CA PHE A 409 8.21 10.24 5.73
C PHE A 409 7.64 9.82 7.08
N VAL A 410 7.75 10.68 8.10
CA VAL A 410 7.28 10.35 9.45
C VAL A 410 5.76 10.17 9.48
N SER A 411 5.01 10.95 8.71
CA SER A 411 3.55 10.81 8.59
C SER A 411 3.11 9.73 7.59
N ALA A 412 3.84 9.55 6.49
CA ALA A 412 3.44 8.68 5.38
C ALA A 412 3.76 7.19 5.61
N ASP A 413 4.92 6.92 6.22
CA ASP A 413 5.44 5.56 6.38
C ASP A 413 5.70 5.21 7.84
N TYR A 414 6.46 6.03 8.58
CA TYR A 414 6.80 5.71 9.98
C TYR A 414 5.55 5.50 10.86
N THR A 415 4.62 6.47 10.88
CA THR A 415 3.33 6.32 11.58
C THR A 415 2.50 5.17 11.02
N ARG A 416 2.44 5.03 9.68
CA ARG A 416 1.68 3.97 9.00
C ARG A 416 2.14 2.56 9.39
N ALA A 417 3.45 2.39 9.58
CA ALA A 417 4.06 1.16 10.09
C ALA A 417 3.73 0.95 11.58
N LEU A 418 3.97 1.95 12.43
CA LEU A 418 3.71 1.83 13.88
C LEU A 418 2.24 1.55 14.20
N ASP A 419 1.31 2.11 13.44
CA ASP A 419 -0.13 1.93 13.70
C ASP A 419 -0.64 0.55 13.27
N LEU A 420 0.01 -0.09 12.30
CA LEU A 420 -0.27 -1.47 11.91
C LEU A 420 0.44 -2.47 12.83
N ASP A 421 1.72 -2.22 13.13
CA ASP A 421 2.56 -3.15 13.88
C ASP A 421 2.30 -3.13 15.40
N ALA A 422 1.48 -2.18 15.87
CA ALA A 422 0.93 -2.18 17.22
C ALA A 422 -0.25 -3.16 17.39
N LEU A 423 -0.80 -3.72 16.31
CA LEU A 423 -1.92 -4.67 16.38
C LEU A 423 -1.43 -6.07 16.76
N ASP A 424 -2.27 -6.81 17.48
CA ASP A 424 -2.03 -8.23 17.79
C ASP A 424 -2.10 -9.09 16.51
N ASN A 425 -2.80 -8.62 15.46
CA ASN A 425 -2.87 -9.24 14.13
C ASN A 425 -1.89 -8.61 13.09
N SER A 426 -0.69 -8.20 13.53
CA SER A 426 0.45 -7.83 12.67
C SER A 426 1.26 -9.08 12.25
N HIS A 427 2.48 -8.89 11.73
CA HIS A 427 3.50 -9.90 11.53
C HIS A 427 4.93 -9.32 11.65
N PRO A 428 5.97 -10.16 11.76
CA PRO A 428 7.36 -9.73 11.57
C PRO A 428 7.61 -9.22 10.14
N ILE A 429 8.75 -8.56 9.92
CA ILE A 429 9.17 -8.18 8.56
C ILE A 429 9.49 -9.43 7.72
N GLU A 430 10.15 -10.42 8.35
CA GLU A 430 10.40 -11.71 7.73
C GLU A 430 9.25 -12.68 8.03
N VAL A 431 8.41 -12.91 7.03
CA VAL A 431 7.24 -13.80 7.12
C VAL A 431 7.54 -15.11 6.40
N ASN A 432 7.36 -16.25 7.06
CA ASN A 432 7.42 -17.55 6.38
C ASN A 432 6.24 -17.69 5.41
N VAL A 433 6.47 -17.45 4.12
CA VAL A 433 5.45 -17.59 3.07
C VAL A 433 5.40 -19.06 2.67
N GLY A 434 4.29 -19.71 2.98
CA GLY A 434 4.01 -21.09 2.58
C GLY A 434 3.57 -21.13 1.13
N HIS A 435 2.35 -20.69 0.85
CA HIS A 435 1.75 -20.70 -0.48
C HIS A 435 1.92 -19.34 -1.19
N PRO A 436 2.18 -19.27 -2.51
CA PRO A 436 2.36 -17.98 -3.18
C PRO A 436 1.14 -17.04 -3.14
N SER A 437 -0.07 -17.57 -2.98
CA SER A 437 -1.27 -16.74 -2.76
C SER A 437 -1.28 -15.99 -1.42
N GLU A 438 -0.34 -16.28 -0.51
CA GLU A 438 -0.18 -15.58 0.77
C GLU A 438 0.71 -14.33 0.63
N VAL A 439 1.39 -14.16 -0.52
CA VAL A 439 2.30 -13.02 -0.76
C VAL A 439 1.52 -11.70 -0.82
N ASP A 440 0.33 -11.70 -1.42
CA ASP A 440 -0.60 -10.56 -1.45
C ASP A 440 -0.92 -10.00 -0.05
N GLU A 441 -0.88 -10.83 1.01
CA GLU A 441 -1.09 -10.35 2.38
C GLU A 441 0.14 -9.66 3.00
N ILE A 442 1.34 -9.82 2.43
CA ILE A 442 2.58 -9.17 2.92
C ILE A 442 3.03 -7.99 2.05
N PHE A 443 2.34 -7.67 0.96
CA PHE A 443 2.45 -6.38 0.27
C PHE A 443 1.70 -5.27 1.05
N ASP A 444 2.15 -5.01 2.27
CA ASP A 444 1.46 -4.16 3.26
C ASP A 444 2.37 -3.11 3.93
N ALA A 445 1.91 -2.45 4.99
CA ALA A 445 2.76 -1.44 5.65
C ALA A 445 3.96 -2.01 6.42
N ILE A 446 4.05 -3.32 6.63
CA ILE A 446 5.19 -3.95 7.27
C ILE A 446 6.36 -4.07 6.28
N SER A 447 6.13 -4.69 5.11
CA SER A 447 7.21 -4.88 4.12
C SER A 447 7.75 -3.55 3.56
N TYR A 448 6.86 -2.60 3.27
CA TYR A 448 7.25 -1.27 2.77
C TYR A 448 7.69 -0.35 3.91
N SER A 449 6.75 0.09 4.77
CA SER A 449 6.99 1.19 5.70
C SER A 449 7.80 0.82 6.94
N LYS A 450 7.55 -0.35 7.54
CA LYS A 450 8.38 -0.84 8.66
C LYS A 450 9.77 -1.18 8.13
N GLY A 451 9.86 -1.86 6.99
CA GLY A 451 11.11 -2.08 6.24
C GLY A 451 11.92 -0.78 6.08
N ALA A 452 11.34 0.23 5.43
CA ALA A 452 11.98 1.52 5.20
C ALA A 452 12.36 2.28 6.49
N SER A 453 11.51 2.24 7.52
CA SER A 453 11.78 2.88 8.82
C SER A 453 12.91 2.20 9.58
N VAL A 454 12.98 0.88 9.51
CA VAL A 454 14.03 0.06 10.11
C VAL A 454 15.35 0.21 9.35
N ILE A 455 15.33 0.34 8.02
CA ILE A 455 16.51 0.70 7.21
C ILE A 455 16.99 2.13 7.53
N ARG A 456 16.10 3.11 7.66
CA ARG A 456 16.43 4.49 8.05
C ARG A 456 17.12 4.54 9.42
N MET A 457 16.61 3.78 10.39
CA MET A 457 17.25 3.62 11.70
C MET A 457 18.63 2.96 11.60
N LEU A 458 18.76 1.91 10.79
CA LEU A 458 20.02 1.20 10.54
C LEU A 458 21.07 2.09 9.86
N HIS A 459 20.69 2.87 8.85
CA HIS A 459 21.54 3.84 8.17
C HIS A 459 22.10 4.88 9.16
N ASN A 460 21.27 5.46 10.02
CA ASN A 460 21.73 6.40 11.06
C ASN A 460 22.56 5.72 12.18
N TYR A 461 22.35 4.43 12.44
CA TYR A 461 23.17 3.64 13.38
C TYR A 461 24.55 3.31 12.80
N ILE A 462 24.63 2.94 11.51
CA ILE A 462 25.88 2.64 10.81
C ILE A 462 26.66 3.93 10.49
N GLY A 463 26.02 4.91 9.84
CA GLY A 463 26.64 6.07 9.21
C GLY A 463 26.72 5.90 7.68
N ASP A 464 26.55 7.00 6.93
CA ASP A 464 26.38 6.95 5.46
C ASP A 464 27.53 6.26 4.72
N GLU A 465 28.78 6.55 5.09
CA GLU A 465 29.99 6.03 4.42
C GLU A 465 30.07 4.50 4.51
N ASP A 466 30.00 3.93 5.71
CA ASP A 466 30.05 2.47 5.91
C ASP A 466 28.79 1.77 5.38
N PHE A 467 27.63 2.44 5.43
CA PHE A 467 26.39 1.90 4.85
C PHE A 467 26.53 1.77 3.33
N ARG A 468 26.93 2.83 2.62
CA ARG A 468 27.12 2.80 1.16
C ARG A 468 28.17 1.79 0.73
N LYS A 469 29.27 1.68 1.47
CA LYS A 469 30.31 0.66 1.28
C LYS A 469 29.77 -0.77 1.43
N GLY A 470 28.94 -1.04 2.44
CA GLY A 470 28.30 -2.34 2.62
C GLY A 470 27.25 -2.65 1.53
N MET A 471 26.45 -1.66 1.14
CA MET A 471 25.48 -1.81 0.04
C MET A 471 26.17 -2.06 -1.32
N ASN A 472 27.30 -1.39 -1.60
CA ASN A 472 28.10 -1.68 -2.79
C ASN A 472 28.63 -3.12 -2.78
N ALA A 473 29.15 -3.59 -1.65
CA ALA A 473 29.62 -4.97 -1.50
C ALA A 473 28.49 -6.00 -1.70
N TYR A 474 27.31 -5.75 -1.14
CA TYR A 474 26.10 -6.56 -1.35
C TYR A 474 25.71 -6.63 -2.85
N LEU A 475 25.51 -5.47 -3.49
CA LEU A 475 25.10 -5.40 -4.90
C LEU A 475 26.12 -6.09 -5.83
N LEU A 476 27.43 -5.89 -5.61
CA LEU A 476 28.47 -6.53 -6.43
C LEU A 476 28.58 -8.05 -6.20
N LYS A 477 28.30 -8.55 -4.98
CA LYS A 477 28.33 -9.99 -4.63
C LYS A 477 27.14 -10.74 -5.23
N PHE A 478 25.97 -10.11 -5.27
CA PHE A 478 24.68 -10.73 -5.62
C PHE A 478 24.08 -10.28 -6.97
N GLN A 479 24.73 -9.39 -7.71
CA GLN A 479 24.28 -9.01 -9.06
C GLN A 479 23.95 -10.24 -9.94
N HIS A 480 22.78 -10.20 -10.57
CA HIS A 480 22.18 -11.27 -11.37
C HIS A 480 21.86 -12.58 -10.61
N LYS A 481 21.82 -12.52 -9.27
CA LYS A 481 21.48 -13.65 -8.38
C LYS A 481 20.36 -13.26 -7.42
N ASN A 482 20.16 -14.10 -6.42
CA ASN A 482 19.27 -13.87 -5.30
C ASN A 482 20.05 -13.79 -3.98
N ALA A 483 19.43 -13.24 -2.94
CA ALA A 483 19.99 -13.11 -1.60
C ALA A 483 18.93 -13.34 -0.50
N SER A 484 19.38 -13.70 0.71
CA SER A 484 18.55 -13.71 1.93
C SER A 484 18.79 -12.45 2.79
N THR A 485 18.04 -12.32 3.89
CA THR A 485 18.25 -11.25 4.88
C THR A 485 19.67 -11.29 5.49
N GLU A 486 20.19 -12.48 5.76
CA GLU A 486 21.53 -12.69 6.35
C GLU A 486 22.65 -12.19 5.43
N ASP A 487 22.52 -12.40 4.12
CA ASP A 487 23.50 -11.96 3.12
C ASP A 487 23.74 -10.45 3.12
N LEU A 488 22.69 -9.67 3.40
CA LEU A 488 22.75 -8.22 3.59
C LEU A 488 23.45 -7.86 4.90
N TRP A 489 23.11 -8.53 6.00
CA TRP A 489 23.72 -8.30 7.31
C TRP A 489 25.22 -8.57 7.30
N ASP A 490 25.68 -9.66 6.69
CA ASP A 490 27.10 -9.98 6.55
C ASP A 490 27.86 -8.84 5.85
N CYS A 491 27.29 -8.26 4.79
CA CYS A 491 27.93 -7.19 4.03
C CYS A 491 28.00 -5.86 4.82
N LEU A 492 26.93 -5.52 5.54
CA LEU A 492 26.88 -4.31 6.37
C LEU A 492 27.71 -4.43 7.67
N GLU A 493 27.76 -5.61 8.27
CA GLU A 493 28.60 -5.93 9.44
C GLU A 493 30.08 -5.88 9.07
N GLN A 494 30.48 -6.49 7.95
CA GLN A 494 31.86 -6.41 7.44
C GLN A 494 32.27 -4.98 7.09
N ALA A 495 31.36 -4.16 6.56
CA ALA A 495 31.67 -2.78 6.20
C ALA A 495 31.85 -1.87 7.42
N SER A 496 30.98 -2.01 8.43
CA SER A 496 30.84 -1.08 9.57
C SER A 496 31.53 -1.50 10.87
N GLY A 497 31.88 -2.79 11.03
CA GLY A 497 32.43 -3.35 12.26
C GLY A 497 31.47 -3.32 13.47
N LYS A 498 30.16 -3.09 13.23
CA LYS A 498 29.09 -3.09 14.23
C LYS A 498 28.32 -4.43 14.17
N PRO A 499 27.71 -4.89 15.28
CA PRO A 499 26.97 -6.17 15.32
C PRO A 499 25.59 -6.04 14.65
N ILE A 500 25.58 -5.82 13.34
CA ILE A 500 24.37 -5.59 12.54
C ILE A 500 23.43 -6.78 12.58
N ALA A 501 23.95 -8.01 12.43
CA ALA A 501 23.12 -9.20 12.48
C ALA A 501 22.40 -9.32 13.84
N ALA A 502 23.10 -9.07 14.95
CA ALA A 502 22.50 -9.15 16.30
C ALA A 502 21.41 -8.07 16.49
N VAL A 503 21.70 -6.83 16.11
CA VAL A 503 20.72 -5.73 16.22
C VAL A 503 19.51 -5.99 15.33
N MET A 504 19.72 -6.28 14.05
CA MET A 504 18.65 -6.30 13.05
C MET A 504 17.78 -7.54 13.10
N ASN A 505 18.30 -8.70 13.52
CA ASN A 505 17.45 -9.87 13.81
C ASN A 505 16.36 -9.54 14.85
N SER A 506 16.63 -8.66 15.82
CA SER A 506 15.61 -8.19 16.79
C SER A 506 14.55 -7.27 16.19
N TRP A 507 14.75 -6.75 14.97
CA TRP A 507 13.80 -5.88 14.28
C TRP A 507 13.04 -6.60 13.15
N THR A 508 13.66 -7.56 12.48
CA THR A 508 13.06 -8.25 11.32
C THR A 508 12.30 -9.52 11.68
N LYS A 509 12.80 -10.33 12.62
CA LYS A 509 12.26 -11.67 12.93
C LYS A 509 11.19 -11.71 14.02
N GLN A 510 10.87 -10.57 14.63
CA GLN A 510 9.81 -10.45 15.64
C GLN A 510 8.79 -9.35 15.31
N MET A 511 7.55 -9.58 15.75
CA MET A 511 6.39 -8.73 15.49
C MET A 511 6.26 -7.62 16.54
N GLY A 512 5.92 -6.40 16.10
CA GLY A 512 5.85 -5.22 16.94
C GLY A 512 7.18 -4.46 17.07
N PHE A 513 7.15 -3.46 17.93
CA PHE A 513 8.24 -2.54 18.25
C PHE A 513 8.19 -2.15 19.75
N PRO A 514 9.27 -1.57 20.30
CA PRO A 514 9.28 -1.14 21.69
C PRO A 514 8.64 0.24 21.87
N ILE A 515 8.02 0.43 23.03
CA ILE A 515 7.88 1.73 23.66
C ILE A 515 9.05 1.95 24.63
N ILE A 516 9.67 3.12 24.55
CA ILE A 516 10.73 3.57 25.44
C ILE A 516 10.12 4.49 26.51
N VAL A 517 10.09 4.03 27.75
CA VAL A 517 9.61 4.81 28.90
C VAL A 517 10.81 5.54 29.52
N VAL A 518 10.68 6.85 29.66
CA VAL A 518 11.77 7.75 30.07
C VAL A 518 11.32 8.61 31.24
N ASP A 519 12.10 8.56 32.32
CA ASP A 519 11.99 9.50 33.44
C ASP A 519 13.34 10.17 33.70
N GLN A 520 13.32 11.35 34.34
CA GLN A 520 14.51 12.17 34.54
C GLN A 520 14.71 12.62 35.98
N GLU A 521 15.97 12.70 36.40
CA GLU A 521 16.39 13.16 37.71
C GLU A 521 17.54 14.17 37.55
N GLN A 522 17.47 15.33 38.21
CA GLN A 522 18.57 16.29 38.22
C GLN A 522 19.58 15.87 39.30
N GLN A 523 20.85 15.70 38.94
CA GLN A 523 21.93 15.35 39.87
C GLN A 523 23.08 16.37 39.70
N GLY A 524 23.06 17.41 40.55
CA GLY A 524 23.96 18.55 40.39
C GLY A 524 23.68 19.31 39.09
N GLU A 525 24.72 19.53 38.29
CA GLU A 525 24.61 20.19 36.98
C GLU A 525 24.17 19.22 35.86
N ASP A 526 24.09 17.91 36.15
CA ASP A 526 23.78 16.86 35.17
C ASP A 526 22.32 16.38 35.26
N ARG A 527 21.80 15.83 34.16
CA ARG A 527 20.51 15.13 34.13
C ARG A 527 20.73 13.64 33.92
N VAL A 528 20.19 12.84 34.83
CA VAL A 528 20.21 11.38 34.75
C VAL A 528 18.85 10.91 34.24
N LEU A 529 18.86 10.24 33.09
CA LEU A 529 17.68 9.61 32.51
C LEU A 529 17.62 8.13 32.86
N LYS A 530 16.48 7.68 33.37
CA LYS A 530 16.14 6.26 33.53
C LYS A 530 15.33 5.85 32.31
N VAL A 531 15.85 4.90 31.55
CA VAL A 531 15.31 4.48 30.26
C VAL A 531 14.96 3.00 30.32
N SER A 532 13.74 2.62 29.97
CA SER A 532 13.31 1.22 29.90
C SER A 532 12.52 0.95 28.62
N GLN A 533 12.56 -0.29 28.14
CA GLN A 533 11.82 -0.74 26.96
C GLN A 533 10.75 -1.78 27.32
N ARG A 534 9.62 -1.75 26.59
CA ARG A 534 8.57 -2.79 26.62
C ARG A 534 7.95 -2.91 25.23
N LYS A 535 7.37 -4.06 24.86
CA LYS A 535 6.56 -4.12 23.64
C LYS A 535 5.34 -3.19 23.74
N PHE A 536 5.15 -2.33 22.73
CA PHE A 536 3.93 -1.56 22.56
C PHE A 536 2.87 -2.39 21.83
N CYS A 537 1.63 -2.37 22.32
CA CYS A 537 0.46 -2.81 21.56
C CYS A 537 -0.62 -1.70 21.59
N ALA A 538 -1.50 -1.67 20.59
CA ALA A 538 -2.60 -0.73 20.50
C ALA A 538 -3.66 -0.92 21.61
N SER A 539 -3.65 -2.08 22.26
CA SER A 539 -4.45 -2.44 23.45
C SER A 539 -3.81 -2.04 24.79
N GLY A 540 -2.61 -1.45 24.77
CA GLY A 540 -1.78 -1.14 25.94
C GLY A 540 -0.41 -1.83 25.90
N PRO A 541 0.49 -1.59 26.87
CA PRO A 541 1.79 -2.26 26.90
C PRO A 541 1.63 -3.77 27.16
N HIS A 542 2.46 -4.59 26.53
CA HIS A 542 2.43 -6.04 26.73
C HIS A 542 2.80 -6.42 28.18
N ASN A 543 2.03 -7.31 28.81
CA ASN A 543 2.18 -7.70 30.22
C ASN A 543 2.44 -9.22 30.42
N GLY A 544 2.86 -9.95 29.39
CA GLY A 544 3.23 -11.37 29.50
C GLY A 544 4.58 -11.59 30.19
N GLU A 545 4.83 -12.81 30.65
CA GLU A 545 6.08 -13.20 31.31
C GLU A 545 7.29 -13.16 30.36
N ASP A 546 7.09 -13.55 29.09
CA ASP A 546 8.08 -13.46 28.01
C ASP A 546 7.86 -12.17 27.17
N CYS A 547 8.26 -11.01 27.71
CA CYS A 547 8.16 -9.74 26.97
C CYS A 547 9.27 -9.64 25.90
N PRO A 548 8.96 -9.45 24.61
CA PRO A 548 9.98 -9.25 23.58
C PRO A 548 10.86 -8.03 23.87
N SER A 549 12.14 -8.13 23.50
CA SER A 549 13.13 -7.06 23.65
C SER A 549 13.85 -6.81 22.33
N TRP A 550 14.26 -5.57 22.12
CA TRP A 550 14.97 -5.09 20.94
C TRP A 550 16.33 -4.53 21.34
N MET A 551 17.32 -4.62 20.45
CA MET A 551 18.53 -3.80 20.56
C MET A 551 18.23 -2.44 19.93
N VAL A 552 18.07 -1.39 20.74
CA VAL A 552 17.53 -0.10 20.28
C VAL A 552 18.63 0.96 20.19
N PRO A 553 18.97 1.48 18.99
CA PRO A 553 19.83 2.65 18.85
C PRO A 553 19.11 3.92 19.32
N ILE A 554 19.42 4.37 20.55
CA ILE A 554 18.86 5.59 21.14
C ILE A 554 19.78 6.77 20.83
N SER A 555 19.19 7.86 20.33
CA SER A 555 19.84 9.17 20.16
C SER A 555 19.12 10.23 20.99
N ILE A 556 19.85 11.25 21.45
CA ILE A 556 19.34 12.31 22.33
C ILE A 556 19.88 13.68 21.90
N CYS A 557 19.00 14.68 21.82
CA CYS A 557 19.36 16.10 21.74
C CYS A 557 18.75 16.90 22.90
N THR A 558 19.14 18.18 23.02
CA THR A 558 18.69 19.08 24.10
C THR A 558 18.40 20.47 23.54
N SER A 559 17.70 21.29 24.31
CA SER A 559 17.40 22.69 23.93
C SER A 559 18.61 23.58 23.60
N GLU A 560 19.84 23.20 23.99
CA GLU A 560 21.06 23.94 23.62
C GLU A 560 21.53 23.65 22.19
N ASP A 561 21.19 22.48 21.67
CA ASP A 561 21.57 22.03 20.33
C ASP A 561 20.47 21.11 19.77
N PRO A 562 19.33 21.68 19.33
CA PRO A 562 18.17 20.91 18.90
C PRO A 562 18.43 20.01 17.68
N SER A 563 19.41 20.36 16.84
CA SER A 563 19.71 19.67 15.59
C SER A 563 20.82 18.63 15.69
N CYS A 564 21.62 18.60 16.77
CA CYS A 564 22.69 17.62 16.95
C CYS A 564 22.37 16.55 18.02
N SER A 565 22.45 15.28 17.62
CA SER A 565 22.42 14.14 18.56
C SER A 565 23.77 13.99 19.26
N LYS A 566 23.98 14.73 20.36
CA LYS A 566 25.24 14.68 21.13
C LYS A 566 25.49 13.34 21.85
N ILE A 567 24.43 12.59 22.14
CA ILE A 567 24.52 11.30 22.86
C ILE A 567 23.84 10.22 22.02
N LYS A 568 24.58 9.15 21.74
CA LYS A 568 24.11 7.92 21.08
C LYS A 568 24.45 6.72 21.96
N VAL A 569 23.47 5.87 22.26
CA VAL A 569 23.61 4.68 23.12
C VAL A 569 22.83 3.52 22.48
N LEU A 570 23.39 2.32 22.48
CA LEU A 570 22.64 1.10 22.15
C LEU A 570 22.01 0.56 23.43
N LEU A 571 20.68 0.54 23.50
CA LEU A 571 19.96 -0.12 24.58
C LEU A 571 19.85 -1.61 24.23
N ASP A 572 20.76 -2.41 24.77
CA ASP A 572 20.86 -3.86 24.63
C ASP A 572 20.28 -4.64 25.84
N GLN A 573 19.80 -3.92 26.85
CA GLN A 573 19.14 -4.44 28.05
C GLN A 573 17.70 -3.89 28.17
N PRO A 574 16.82 -4.51 28.99
CA PRO A 574 15.47 -4.00 29.23
C PRO A 574 15.43 -2.60 29.89
N GLU A 575 16.43 -2.27 30.70
CA GLU A 575 16.57 -1.00 31.40
C GLU A 575 18.02 -0.51 31.35
N SER A 576 18.22 0.80 31.29
CA SER A 576 19.53 1.46 31.34
C SER A 576 19.43 2.88 31.91
N THR A 577 20.57 3.47 32.24
CA THR A 577 20.69 4.84 32.74
C THR A 577 21.63 5.64 31.85
N VAL A 578 21.20 6.83 31.41
CA VAL A 578 21.98 7.71 30.55
C VAL A 578 22.16 9.07 31.25
N THR A 579 23.42 9.49 31.44
CA THR A 579 23.74 10.80 32.02
C THR A 579 24.00 11.82 30.92
N ILE A 580 23.32 12.96 30.99
CA ILE A 580 23.49 14.12 30.14
C ILE A 580 24.23 15.19 30.95
N PRO A 581 25.48 15.53 30.60
CA PRO A 581 26.27 16.46 31.40
C PRO A 581 25.84 17.91 31.19
N ASN A 582 25.94 18.73 32.25
CA ASN A 582 25.75 20.19 32.23
C ASN A 582 24.41 20.69 31.64
N ILE A 583 23.28 20.04 31.95
CA ILE A 583 21.96 20.44 31.43
C ILE A 583 21.02 20.87 32.57
N GLY A 584 20.54 22.11 32.49
CA GLY A 584 19.76 22.75 33.54
C GLY A 584 18.35 22.16 33.76
N PRO A 585 17.73 22.42 34.92
CA PRO A 585 16.39 21.93 35.25
C PRO A 585 15.30 22.44 34.29
N ASP A 586 15.48 23.65 33.76
CA ASP A 586 14.59 24.37 32.83
C ASP A 586 14.74 23.95 31.35
N LYS A 587 15.77 23.17 31.03
CA LYS A 587 16.10 22.76 29.67
C LYS A 587 15.36 21.47 29.30
N TRP A 588 14.76 21.46 28.11
CA TRP A 588 14.14 20.25 27.57
C TRP A 588 15.17 19.29 26.99
N VAL A 589 14.83 18.00 27.04
CA VAL A 589 15.61 16.88 26.51
C VAL A 589 14.70 16.08 25.58
N LYS A 590 15.12 15.87 24.33
CA LYS A 590 14.37 15.11 23.31
C LYS A 590 15.09 13.80 23.01
N ILE A 591 14.39 12.70 23.24
CA ILE A 591 14.80 11.35 22.83
C ILE A 591 14.31 11.10 21.40
N ASN A 592 15.07 10.33 20.62
CA ASN A 592 14.81 10.08 19.20
C ASN A 592 14.66 11.38 18.37
N PRO A 593 15.65 12.29 18.40
CA PRO A 593 15.65 13.49 17.56
C PRO A 593 15.54 13.12 16.08
N GLY A 594 14.75 13.87 15.32
CA GLY A 594 14.43 13.53 13.93
C GLY A 594 13.44 12.37 13.74
N THR A 595 12.94 11.78 14.84
CA THR A 595 12.04 10.60 14.84
C THR A 595 12.59 9.48 13.94
N VAL A 596 13.86 9.10 14.16
CA VAL A 596 14.65 8.22 13.27
C VAL A 596 14.55 6.75 13.68
N GLY A 597 14.68 6.44 14.97
CA GLY A 597 14.59 5.08 15.48
C GLY A 597 13.13 4.60 15.53
N PHE A 598 12.86 3.35 15.18
CA PHE A 598 11.52 2.80 15.04
C PHE A 598 10.89 2.40 16.39
N TYR A 599 10.54 3.39 17.20
CA TYR A 599 9.97 3.19 18.52
C TYR A 599 9.19 4.42 19.01
N ARG A 600 8.20 4.18 19.88
CA ARG A 600 7.42 5.25 20.54
C ARG A 600 8.05 5.64 21.88
N ILE A 601 7.85 6.86 22.36
CA ILE A 601 8.41 7.34 23.64
C ILE A 601 7.30 7.78 24.59
N GLN A 602 7.35 7.30 25.83
CA GLN A 602 6.57 7.83 26.95
C GLN A 602 7.47 8.62 27.90
N TYR A 603 7.29 9.93 27.88
CA TYR A 603 7.89 10.87 28.82
C TYR A 603 7.11 10.90 30.14
N SER A 604 7.78 11.13 31.27
CA SER A 604 7.10 11.53 32.50
C SER A 604 6.46 12.92 32.36
N SER A 605 5.39 13.22 33.09
CA SER A 605 4.61 14.46 32.89
C SER A 605 5.45 15.73 33.01
N GLY A 606 6.45 15.75 33.92
CA GLY A 606 7.38 16.88 34.05
C GLY A 606 8.34 17.05 32.87
N MET A 607 8.72 15.95 32.19
CA MET A 607 9.45 16.02 30.91
C MET A 607 8.55 16.58 29.81
N LEU A 608 7.29 16.11 29.73
CA LEU A 608 6.35 16.61 28.73
C LEU A 608 6.05 18.10 28.89
N GLU A 609 5.83 18.57 30.11
CA GLU A 609 5.67 20.00 30.42
C GLU A 609 6.88 20.84 29.98
N SER A 610 8.11 20.30 30.14
CA SER A 610 9.33 20.99 29.70
C SER A 610 9.45 21.14 28.18
N LEU A 611 8.80 20.28 27.39
CA LEU A 611 8.80 20.35 25.92
C LEU A 611 7.79 21.37 25.37
N LEU A 612 6.77 21.76 26.14
CA LEU A 612 5.71 22.69 25.68
C LEU A 612 6.21 24.08 25.23
N PRO A 613 7.19 24.72 25.88
CA PRO A 613 7.80 25.94 25.35
C PRO A 613 8.40 25.73 23.95
N GLY A 614 9.12 24.62 23.75
CA GLY A 614 9.80 24.28 22.49
C GLY A 614 8.86 24.06 21.30
N ILE A 615 7.60 23.70 21.57
CA ILE A 615 6.52 23.66 20.56
C ILE A 615 6.06 25.09 20.22
N ARG A 616 5.84 25.93 21.25
CA ARG A 616 5.26 27.28 21.09
C ARG A 616 6.22 28.30 20.48
N ASP A 617 7.51 28.20 20.80
CA ASP A 617 8.59 29.06 20.28
C ASP A 617 9.30 28.48 19.04
N LEU A 618 8.91 27.26 18.63
CA LEU A 618 9.44 26.52 17.49
C LEU A 618 10.92 26.09 17.61
N THR A 619 11.52 26.11 18.80
CA THR A 619 12.91 25.63 19.03
C THR A 619 13.06 24.11 18.93
N LEU A 620 12.00 23.34 19.21
CA LEU A 620 11.96 21.90 18.91
C LEU A 620 11.68 21.73 17.40
N LEU A 621 12.45 20.93 16.67
CA LEU A 621 12.35 20.83 15.20
C LEU A 621 10.99 20.29 14.71
N PRO A 622 10.51 20.64 13.49
CA PRO A 622 9.18 20.24 13.01
C PRO A 622 8.92 18.73 13.08
N VAL A 623 9.88 17.92 12.64
CA VAL A 623 9.85 16.45 12.69
C VAL A 623 9.78 15.87 14.10
N ASP A 624 10.33 16.59 15.10
CA ASP A 624 10.29 16.23 16.51
C ASP A 624 8.99 16.67 17.19
N ARG A 625 8.43 17.82 16.79
CA ARG A 625 7.08 18.24 17.17
C ARG A 625 6.03 17.26 16.63
N LEU A 626 6.20 16.79 15.39
CA LEU A 626 5.39 15.74 14.76
C LEU A 626 5.49 14.42 15.54
N GLY A 627 6.69 13.89 15.75
CA GLY A 627 6.88 12.63 16.48
C GLY A 627 6.27 12.67 17.89
N LEU A 628 6.44 13.79 18.60
CA LEU A 628 5.88 13.98 19.95
C LEU A 628 4.35 13.93 19.97
N GLN A 629 3.66 14.62 19.06
CA GLN A 629 2.19 14.56 19.02
C GLN A 629 1.67 13.17 18.62
N ASN A 630 2.37 12.48 17.70
CA ASN A 630 1.95 11.19 17.19
C ASN A 630 2.08 10.10 18.26
N ASP A 631 3.19 10.11 19.01
CA ASP A 631 3.37 9.24 20.17
C ASP A 631 2.29 9.48 21.22
N LEU A 632 2.05 10.72 21.63
CA LEU A 632 1.04 11.04 22.63
C LEU A 632 -0.38 10.65 22.16
N PHE A 633 -0.70 10.84 20.87
CA PHE A 633 -1.96 10.39 20.30
C PHE A 633 -2.13 8.87 20.42
N SER A 634 -1.13 8.10 20.01
CA SER A 634 -1.16 6.63 20.08
C SER A 634 -1.11 6.08 21.50
N LEU A 635 -0.39 6.74 22.42
CA LEU A 635 -0.43 6.46 23.86
C LEU A 635 -1.84 6.69 24.43
N SER A 636 -2.55 7.73 23.99
CA SER A 636 -3.92 7.98 24.43
C SER A 636 -4.89 6.94 23.87
N ARG A 637 -4.76 6.54 22.60
CA ARG A 637 -5.55 5.46 22.00
C ARG A 637 -5.38 4.16 22.81
N ALA A 638 -4.12 3.78 23.08
CA ALA A 638 -3.75 2.61 23.89
C ALA A 638 -4.11 2.71 25.39
N GLY A 639 -4.60 3.86 25.86
CA GLY A 639 -5.01 4.07 27.26
C GLY A 639 -3.86 4.21 28.25
N MET A 640 -2.67 4.54 27.75
CA MET A 640 -1.47 4.78 28.57
C MET A 640 -1.43 6.21 29.13
N ILE A 641 -2.10 7.15 28.45
CA ILE A 641 -2.35 8.54 28.90
C ILE A 641 -3.81 8.94 28.61
N SER A 642 -4.25 10.09 29.11
CA SER A 642 -5.60 10.61 28.83
C SER A 642 -5.68 11.32 27.46
N THR A 643 -6.76 11.12 26.70
CA THR A 643 -7.02 11.91 25.48
C THR A 643 -7.10 13.42 25.76
N VAL A 644 -7.48 13.83 26.98
CA VAL A 644 -7.50 15.24 27.38
C VAL A 644 -6.09 15.86 27.43
N GLU A 645 -5.07 15.06 27.71
CA GLU A 645 -3.66 15.51 27.69
C GLU A 645 -3.22 15.83 26.25
N VAL A 646 -3.63 15.00 25.29
CA VAL A 646 -3.39 15.23 23.85
C VAL A 646 -4.13 16.47 23.35
N LEU A 647 -5.39 16.69 23.75
CA LEU A 647 -6.13 17.89 23.36
C LEU A 647 -5.48 19.18 23.88
N ARG A 648 -4.94 19.17 25.11
CA ARG A 648 -4.15 20.30 25.66
C ARG A 648 -2.83 20.51 24.92
N LEU A 649 -2.16 19.43 24.50
CA LEU A 649 -0.95 19.50 23.68
C LEU A 649 -1.27 20.16 22.33
N MET A 650 -2.35 19.76 21.66
CA MET A 650 -2.77 20.32 20.36
C MET A 650 -2.99 21.84 20.42
N GLU A 651 -3.45 22.39 21.53
CA GLU A 651 -3.57 23.84 21.74
C GLU A 651 -2.20 24.58 21.75
N ALA A 652 -1.09 23.89 22.01
CA ALA A 652 0.26 24.48 21.92
C ALA A 652 0.75 24.68 20.47
N PHE A 653 0.16 23.98 19.49
CA PHE A 653 0.52 24.06 18.07
C PHE A 653 -0.10 25.26 17.33
N VAL A 654 -0.78 26.19 18.01
CA VAL A 654 -1.42 27.36 17.38
C VAL A 654 -0.45 28.22 16.54
N ASN A 655 0.84 28.19 16.86
CA ASN A 655 1.91 28.92 16.15
C ASN A 655 2.57 28.12 15.00
N GLU A 656 2.21 26.84 14.81
CA GLU A 656 2.88 25.91 13.89
C GLU A 656 2.84 26.39 12.42
N PRO A 657 3.99 26.50 11.72
CA PRO A 657 4.02 26.83 10.29
C PRO A 657 4.16 25.63 9.34
N ASN A 658 4.61 24.45 9.80
CA ASN A 658 4.97 23.34 8.91
C ASN A 658 3.73 22.54 8.44
N TYR A 659 3.65 22.32 7.12
CA TYR A 659 2.59 21.53 6.48
C TYR A 659 2.36 20.17 7.13
N THR A 660 3.44 19.40 7.31
CA THR A 660 3.38 18.00 7.72
C THR A 660 2.92 17.85 9.15
N VAL A 661 3.36 18.74 10.04
CA VAL A 661 2.88 18.78 11.44
C VAL A 661 1.37 19.03 11.49
N TRP A 662 0.86 19.95 10.67
CA TRP A 662 -0.58 20.16 10.50
C TRP A 662 -1.30 18.99 9.83
N SER A 663 -0.62 18.22 8.99
CA SER A 663 -1.16 17.00 8.36
C SER A 663 -1.45 15.92 9.41
N ASP A 664 -0.48 15.62 10.27
CA ASP A 664 -0.64 14.68 11.39
C ASP A 664 -1.71 15.16 12.40
N LEU A 665 -1.67 16.45 12.81
CA LEU A 665 -2.72 17.08 13.64
C LEU A 665 -4.13 16.89 13.02
N SER A 666 -4.25 17.13 11.71
CA SER A 666 -5.50 17.00 10.98
C SER A 666 -5.97 15.55 10.88
N CYS A 667 -5.06 14.59 10.72
CA CYS A 667 -5.36 13.17 10.72
C CYS A 667 -5.89 12.71 12.10
N ASN A 668 -5.14 13.01 13.15
CA ASN A 668 -5.45 12.69 14.56
C ASN A 668 -6.82 13.27 14.99
N LEU A 669 -7.08 14.54 14.67
CA LEU A 669 -8.39 15.16 14.89
C LEU A 669 -9.50 14.59 13.99
N GLY A 670 -9.15 14.02 12.83
CA GLY A 670 -10.07 13.29 11.96
C GLY A 670 -10.53 11.98 12.60
N VAL A 671 -9.60 11.22 13.19
CA VAL A 671 -9.88 10.00 13.96
C VAL A 671 -10.75 10.31 15.17
N LEU A 672 -10.39 11.29 16.01
CA LEU A 672 -11.22 11.73 17.15
C LEU A 672 -12.62 12.20 16.73
N SER A 673 -12.73 12.99 15.65
CA SER A 673 -14.02 13.39 15.11
C SER A 673 -14.85 12.20 14.59
N SER A 674 -14.22 11.16 14.04
CA SER A 674 -14.94 9.93 13.63
C SER A 674 -15.43 9.16 14.87
N LEU A 675 -14.58 9.03 15.90
CA LEU A 675 -14.89 8.39 17.18
C LEU A 675 -16.08 9.08 17.88
N LEU A 676 -16.00 10.41 18.03
CA LEU A 676 -17.02 11.20 18.72
C LEU A 676 -18.32 11.39 17.93
N SER A 677 -18.36 11.05 16.64
CA SER A 677 -19.63 10.98 15.87
C SER A 677 -20.60 9.90 16.39
N TYR A 678 -20.15 9.06 17.33
CA TYR A 678 -20.99 8.12 18.07
C TYR A 678 -21.66 8.72 19.31
N THR A 679 -21.34 9.97 19.66
CA THR A 679 -21.86 10.71 20.83
C THR A 679 -22.81 11.85 20.41
N GLU A 680 -23.51 12.42 21.39
CA GLU A 680 -24.38 13.60 21.18
C GLU A 680 -23.60 14.93 21.13
N PHE A 681 -22.33 14.95 21.58
CA PHE A 681 -21.47 16.15 21.64
C PHE A 681 -20.46 16.22 20.47
N HIS A 682 -20.90 15.80 19.28
CA HIS A 682 -20.03 15.80 18.09
C HIS A 682 -19.72 17.21 17.56
N GLU A 683 -20.55 18.20 17.88
CA GLU A 683 -20.36 19.59 17.43
C GLU A 683 -19.24 20.29 18.22
N GLU A 684 -19.08 19.97 19.50
CA GLU A 684 -18.07 20.53 20.40
C GLU A 684 -16.65 20.20 19.93
N ILE A 685 -16.43 19.03 19.33
CA ILE A 685 -15.14 18.71 18.67
C ILE A 685 -15.01 19.39 17.29
N GLN A 686 -16.10 19.71 16.58
CA GLN A 686 -16.01 20.59 15.40
C GLN A 686 -15.65 22.02 15.80
N GLU A 687 -16.17 22.53 16.93
CA GLU A 687 -15.81 23.83 17.48
C GLU A 687 -14.32 23.89 17.86
N PHE A 688 -13.82 22.87 18.57
CA PHE A 688 -12.38 22.72 18.83
C PHE A 688 -11.53 22.80 17.54
N ILE A 689 -11.95 22.09 16.48
CA ILE A 689 -11.26 22.09 15.19
C ILE A 689 -11.31 23.49 14.54
N ARG A 690 -12.46 24.18 14.57
CA ARG A 690 -12.59 25.54 14.03
C ARG A 690 -11.66 26.51 14.75
N ASP A 691 -11.67 26.52 16.08
CA ASP A 691 -10.83 27.42 16.88
C ASP A 691 -9.33 27.20 16.61
N LEU A 692 -8.89 25.94 16.52
CA LEU A 692 -7.48 25.62 16.30
C LEU A 692 -7.00 25.97 14.88
N PHE A 693 -7.83 25.75 13.85
CA PHE A 693 -7.43 25.97 12.46
C PHE A 693 -7.71 27.40 11.95
N THR A 694 -8.55 28.19 12.62
CA THR A 694 -8.90 29.54 12.16
C THR A 694 -7.70 30.50 12.11
N PRO A 695 -6.81 30.59 13.12
CA PRO A 695 -5.66 31.50 13.07
C PRO A 695 -4.74 31.25 11.87
N ILE A 696 -4.36 29.99 11.62
CA ILE A 696 -3.51 29.62 10.49
C ILE A 696 -4.24 29.79 9.14
N GLY A 697 -5.55 29.48 9.09
CA GLY A 697 -6.38 29.71 7.90
C GLY A 697 -6.51 31.18 7.51
N SER A 698 -6.67 32.06 8.50
CA SER A 698 -6.69 33.52 8.32
C SER A 698 -5.32 34.06 7.90
N LYS A 699 -4.23 33.53 8.45
CA LYS A 699 -2.85 33.89 8.07
C LYS A 699 -2.53 33.50 6.63
N LEU A 700 -2.93 32.31 6.18
CA LEU A 700 -2.68 31.82 4.81
C LEU A 700 -3.60 32.50 3.79
N GLY A 701 -4.90 32.57 4.06
CA GLY A 701 -5.89 33.03 3.11
C GLY A 701 -6.05 32.10 1.89
N TRP A 702 -6.86 32.53 0.93
CA TRP A 702 -7.27 31.70 -0.21
C TRP A 702 -6.36 31.78 -1.43
N ASP A 703 -5.64 32.87 -1.61
CA ASP A 703 -4.79 33.12 -2.77
C ASP A 703 -3.32 33.04 -2.38
N SER A 704 -2.47 32.58 -3.30
CA SER A 704 -1.05 32.48 -3.04
C SER A 704 -0.37 33.86 -3.05
N LYS A 705 0.64 34.02 -2.21
CA LYS A 705 1.37 35.27 -1.96
C LYS A 705 2.81 35.17 -2.44
N SER A 706 3.43 36.31 -2.71
CA SER A 706 4.85 36.35 -3.09
C SER A 706 5.72 35.80 -1.96
N GLY A 707 6.63 34.87 -2.29
CA GLY A 707 7.54 34.21 -1.35
C GLY A 707 7.02 32.88 -0.79
N GLU A 708 5.77 32.49 -1.08
CA GLU A 708 5.25 31.16 -0.74
C GLU A 708 5.80 30.08 -1.68
N GLY A 709 6.02 28.88 -1.13
CA GLY A 709 6.54 27.72 -1.84
C GLY A 709 5.58 26.54 -1.89
N HIS A 710 6.16 25.37 -2.17
CA HIS A 710 5.43 24.10 -2.34
C HIS A 710 4.60 23.72 -1.10
N LEU A 711 5.20 23.80 0.09
CA LEU A 711 4.55 23.44 1.35
C LEU A 711 3.41 24.38 1.74
N ASP A 712 3.47 25.67 1.38
CA ASP A 712 2.40 26.63 1.64
C ASP A 712 1.13 26.31 0.83
N ALA A 713 1.29 25.81 -0.40
CA ALA A 713 0.17 25.35 -1.23
C ALA A 713 -0.54 24.15 -0.59
N LEU A 714 0.24 23.15 -0.12
CA LEU A 714 -0.28 21.97 0.58
C LEU A 714 -0.99 22.36 1.90
N LEU A 715 -0.34 23.19 2.72
CA LEU A 715 -0.89 23.63 4.00
C LEU A 715 -2.19 24.42 3.81
N ARG A 716 -2.24 25.34 2.84
CA ARG A 716 -3.48 26.07 2.49
C ARG A 716 -4.60 25.12 2.12
N GLY A 717 -4.35 24.16 1.22
CA GLY A 717 -5.35 23.19 0.81
C GLY A 717 -5.89 22.38 1.99
N LEU A 718 -4.98 21.90 2.86
CA LEU A 718 -5.31 21.15 4.06
C LEU A 718 -6.14 21.94 5.08
N VAL A 719 -5.70 23.15 5.43
CA VAL A 719 -6.35 24.00 6.43
C VAL A 719 -7.73 24.45 5.97
N LEU A 720 -7.87 24.90 4.71
CA LEU A 720 -9.17 25.31 4.16
C LEU A 720 -10.14 24.12 4.05
N GLY A 721 -9.64 22.94 3.65
CA GLY A 721 -10.46 21.71 3.62
C GLY A 721 -10.94 21.29 5.00
N LYS A 722 -10.10 21.41 6.04
CA LYS A 722 -10.45 21.10 7.43
C LYS A 722 -11.51 22.07 7.98
N LEU A 723 -11.30 23.38 7.79
CA LEU A 723 -12.25 24.42 8.20
C LEU A 723 -13.61 24.28 7.49
N GLY A 724 -13.59 24.00 6.18
CA GLY A 724 -14.81 23.78 5.40
C GLY A 724 -15.58 22.52 5.84
N LYS A 725 -14.88 21.40 6.08
CA LYS A 725 -15.49 20.18 6.62
C LYS A 725 -16.10 20.39 8.02
N ALA A 726 -15.46 21.20 8.86
CA ALA A 726 -15.94 21.59 10.20
C ALA A 726 -17.01 22.71 10.21
N GLY A 727 -17.49 23.15 9.03
CA GLY A 727 -18.59 24.11 8.93
C GLY A 727 -18.21 25.56 9.24
N HIS A 728 -16.93 25.94 9.16
CA HIS A 728 -16.52 27.33 9.36
C HIS A 728 -17.17 28.25 8.31
N LYS A 729 -18.06 29.14 8.76
CA LYS A 729 -18.98 29.89 7.89
C LYS A 729 -18.27 30.70 6.79
N ALA A 730 -17.24 31.47 7.15
CA ALA A 730 -16.52 32.29 6.18
C ALA A 730 -15.79 31.44 5.12
N THR A 731 -15.30 30.25 5.50
CA THR A 731 -14.71 29.29 4.56
C THR A 731 -15.77 28.69 3.63
N LEU A 732 -16.95 28.34 4.15
CA LEU A 732 -18.05 27.80 3.35
C LEU A 732 -18.59 28.80 2.33
N ASP A 733 -18.81 30.05 2.74
CA ASP A 733 -19.37 31.09 1.87
C ASP A 733 -18.39 31.43 0.72
N GLU A 734 -17.09 31.51 1.00
CA GLU A 734 -16.05 31.73 -0.02
C GLU A 734 -15.83 30.49 -0.92
N ALA A 735 -15.88 29.28 -0.38
CA ALA A 735 -15.83 28.04 -1.16
C ALA A 735 -16.97 27.98 -2.19
N ARG A 736 -18.20 28.32 -1.76
CA ARG A 736 -19.38 28.38 -2.65
C ARG A 736 -19.22 29.43 -3.75
N ARG A 737 -18.67 30.61 -3.42
CA ARG A 737 -18.39 31.67 -4.41
C ARG A 737 -17.40 31.19 -5.48
N ARG A 738 -16.23 30.67 -5.07
CA ARG A 738 -15.20 30.20 -5.99
C ARG A 738 -15.63 28.97 -6.80
N PHE A 739 -16.37 28.04 -6.19
CA PHE A 739 -16.93 26.88 -6.91
C PHE A 739 -17.86 27.32 -8.03
N LYS A 740 -18.77 28.27 -7.76
CA LYS A 740 -19.68 28.83 -8.77
C LYS A 740 -18.90 29.49 -9.91
N GLU A 741 -17.92 30.32 -9.61
CA GLU A 741 -17.10 31.00 -10.62
C GLU A 741 -16.27 30.04 -11.48
N HIS A 742 -15.82 28.92 -10.89
CA HIS A 742 -15.14 27.85 -11.59
C HIS A 742 -16.07 27.08 -12.55
N VAL A 743 -17.27 26.70 -12.09
CA VAL A 743 -18.29 26.01 -12.92
C VAL A 743 -18.81 26.94 -14.03
N GLU A 744 -18.90 28.25 -13.78
CA GLU A 744 -19.27 29.25 -14.79
C GLU A 744 -18.09 29.65 -15.71
N GLY A 745 -16.89 29.11 -15.51
CA GLY A 745 -15.70 29.42 -16.31
C GLY A 745 -15.14 30.84 -16.14
N LYS A 746 -15.61 31.59 -15.12
CA LYS A 746 -15.19 32.98 -14.85
C LYS A 746 -13.83 33.07 -14.19
N GLN A 747 -13.56 32.16 -13.23
CA GLN A 747 -12.27 32.05 -12.56
C GLN A 747 -12.01 30.58 -12.26
N ILE A 748 -10.96 30.01 -12.86
CA ILE A 748 -10.60 28.60 -12.66
C ILE A 748 -9.91 28.44 -11.30
N LEU A 749 -10.34 27.44 -10.54
CA LEU A 749 -9.66 27.03 -9.31
C LEU A 749 -8.28 26.44 -9.63
N SER A 750 -7.26 26.90 -8.91
CA SER A 750 -5.96 26.22 -8.85
C SER A 750 -6.14 24.78 -8.38
N ALA A 751 -5.28 23.88 -8.88
CA ALA A 751 -5.37 22.45 -8.60
C ALA A 751 -5.44 22.14 -7.09
N ASP A 752 -4.61 22.81 -6.29
CA ASP A 752 -4.51 22.64 -4.83
C ASP A 752 -5.78 23.04 -4.07
N LEU A 753 -6.62 23.90 -4.66
CA LEU A 753 -7.88 24.37 -4.07
C LEU A 753 -9.11 23.59 -4.54
N ARG A 754 -9.02 22.79 -5.61
CA ARG A 754 -10.18 22.03 -6.13
C ARG A 754 -10.68 21.04 -5.08
N SER A 755 -9.82 20.16 -4.57
CA SER A 755 -10.19 19.17 -3.54
C SER A 755 -10.87 19.78 -2.30
N PRO A 756 -10.29 20.79 -1.59
CA PRO A 756 -10.94 21.37 -0.42
C PRO A 756 -12.21 22.15 -0.74
N VAL A 757 -12.31 22.83 -1.90
CA VAL A 757 -13.54 23.51 -2.31
C VAL A 757 -14.64 22.50 -2.61
N TYR A 758 -14.37 21.47 -3.42
CA TYR A 758 -15.33 20.41 -3.76
C TYR A 758 -15.83 19.68 -2.51
N LEU A 759 -14.91 19.27 -1.62
CA LEU A 759 -15.23 18.68 -0.32
C LEU A 759 -16.18 19.58 0.48
N THR A 760 -15.89 20.89 0.55
CA THR A 760 -16.67 21.85 1.33
C THR A 760 -18.07 22.05 0.75
N VAL A 761 -18.20 22.24 -0.58
CA VAL A 761 -19.52 22.46 -1.19
C VAL A 761 -20.38 21.20 -1.15
N LEU A 762 -19.80 20.00 -1.35
CA LEU A 762 -20.52 18.73 -1.23
C LEU A 762 -20.95 18.45 0.22
N LYS A 763 -20.08 18.73 1.20
CA LYS A 763 -20.39 18.47 2.62
C LYS A 763 -21.62 19.23 3.10
N HIS A 764 -21.81 20.45 2.58
CA HIS A 764 -22.92 21.36 2.90
C HIS A 764 -23.83 21.60 1.66
N GLY A 765 -23.93 20.58 0.80
CA GLY A 765 -24.60 20.63 -0.50
C GLY A 765 -25.86 19.78 -0.59
N ASP A 766 -26.42 19.75 -1.79
CA ASP A 766 -27.70 19.13 -2.14
C ASP A 766 -27.61 18.32 -3.46
N SER A 767 -28.76 17.92 -4.03
CA SER A 767 -28.77 17.22 -5.33
C SER A 767 -28.13 18.06 -6.42
N SER A 768 -28.43 19.37 -6.51
CA SER A 768 -27.89 20.24 -7.57
C SER A 768 -26.37 20.32 -7.50
N THR A 769 -25.82 20.31 -6.28
CA THR A 769 -24.37 20.25 -6.03
C THR A 769 -23.79 18.92 -6.54
N LEU A 770 -24.42 17.79 -6.20
CA LEU A 770 -24.00 16.46 -6.68
C LEU A 770 -24.08 16.35 -8.22
N ASP A 771 -25.19 16.80 -8.81
CA ASP A 771 -25.42 16.78 -10.26
C ASP A 771 -24.34 17.61 -11.00
N THR A 772 -23.91 18.72 -10.42
CA THR A 772 -22.81 19.55 -10.93
C THR A 772 -21.47 18.82 -10.84
N MET A 773 -21.18 18.14 -9.73
CA MET A 773 -19.93 17.40 -9.54
C MET A 773 -19.82 16.19 -10.48
N LEU A 774 -20.91 15.44 -10.68
CA LEU A 774 -20.97 14.34 -11.65
C LEU A 774 -20.79 14.84 -13.09
N LYS A 775 -21.32 16.02 -13.42
CA LYS A 775 -21.07 16.68 -14.71
C LYS A 775 -19.58 17.05 -14.88
N LEU A 776 -18.94 17.62 -13.86
CA LEU A 776 -17.51 17.95 -13.90
C LEU A 776 -16.64 16.70 -14.11
N HIS A 777 -16.94 15.62 -13.40
CA HIS A 777 -16.26 14.32 -13.58
C HIS A 777 -16.36 13.80 -15.02
N LYS A 778 -17.57 13.79 -15.59
CA LYS A 778 -17.80 13.35 -16.97
C LYS A 778 -17.13 14.25 -18.02
N GLN A 779 -16.87 15.52 -17.68
CA GLN A 779 -16.19 16.50 -18.55
C GLN A 779 -14.66 16.52 -18.37
N ALA A 780 -14.11 15.82 -17.37
CA ALA A 780 -12.67 15.80 -17.12
C ALA A 780 -11.92 14.88 -18.10
N ASP A 781 -10.87 15.41 -18.73
CA ASP A 781 -9.93 14.63 -19.57
C ASP A 781 -8.79 13.99 -18.75
N MET A 782 -8.39 14.61 -17.64
CA MET A 782 -7.35 14.08 -16.75
C MET A 782 -7.94 13.07 -15.76
N GLN A 783 -7.36 11.87 -15.68
CA GLN A 783 -7.73 10.87 -14.67
C GLN A 783 -7.47 11.40 -13.24
N GLU A 784 -6.45 12.25 -13.03
CA GLU A 784 -6.24 12.91 -11.73
C GLU A 784 -7.47 13.72 -11.27
N GLU A 785 -8.13 14.46 -12.17
CA GLU A 785 -9.32 15.27 -11.84
C GLU A 785 -10.55 14.38 -11.60
N LYS A 786 -10.70 13.26 -12.33
CA LYS A 786 -11.74 12.27 -12.06
C LYS A 786 -11.59 11.65 -10.67
N ASN A 787 -10.40 11.14 -10.35
CA ASN A 787 -10.09 10.54 -9.05
C ASN A 787 -10.19 11.57 -7.92
N ARG A 788 -9.85 12.85 -8.19
CA ARG A 788 -10.05 13.98 -7.26
C ARG A 788 -11.52 14.18 -6.93
N ILE A 789 -12.41 14.16 -7.92
CA ILE A 789 -13.87 14.30 -7.73
C ILE A 789 -14.44 13.06 -7.03
N GLU A 790 -14.16 11.86 -7.54
CA GLU A 790 -14.62 10.57 -7.01
C GLU A 790 -14.41 10.42 -5.51
N ARG A 791 -13.21 10.78 -5.02
CA ARG A 791 -12.84 10.71 -3.60
C ARG A 791 -13.65 11.66 -2.72
N VAL A 792 -14.12 12.80 -3.24
CA VAL A 792 -14.89 13.79 -2.46
C VAL A 792 -16.41 13.65 -2.63
N LEU A 793 -16.92 12.96 -3.67
CA LEU A 793 -18.37 12.73 -3.87
C LEU A 793 -19.06 12.21 -2.61
N GLY A 794 -18.40 11.32 -1.85
CA GLY A 794 -18.93 10.75 -0.62
C GLY A 794 -19.16 11.72 0.53
N ALA A 795 -18.70 12.98 0.43
CA ALA A 795 -18.93 14.02 1.44
C ALA A 795 -20.40 14.46 1.54
N ILE A 796 -21.20 14.22 0.50
CA ILE A 796 -22.63 14.52 0.49
C ILE A 796 -23.34 13.80 1.65
N SER A 797 -24.15 14.53 2.41
CA SER A 797 -24.64 14.03 3.71
C SER A 797 -26.08 13.49 3.70
N ALA A 798 -26.85 13.69 2.64
CA ALA A 798 -28.24 13.23 2.57
C ALA A 798 -28.32 11.73 2.18
N PRO A 799 -29.10 10.88 2.88
CA PRO A 799 -29.09 9.42 2.68
C PRO A 799 -29.38 8.97 1.24
N GLU A 800 -30.31 9.61 0.56
CA GLU A 800 -30.68 9.32 -0.83
C GLU A 800 -29.57 9.72 -1.82
N LEU A 801 -28.80 10.77 -1.51
CA LEU A 801 -27.65 11.20 -2.31
C LEU A 801 -26.43 10.32 -2.07
N ILE A 802 -26.22 9.84 -0.84
CA ILE A 802 -25.22 8.83 -0.50
C ILE A 802 -25.45 7.55 -1.33
N GLN A 803 -26.70 7.08 -1.43
CA GLN A 803 -27.01 5.90 -2.25
C GLN A 803 -26.76 6.14 -3.75
N ARG A 804 -27.00 7.36 -4.26
CA ARG A 804 -26.65 7.71 -5.64
C ARG A 804 -25.14 7.67 -5.90
N VAL A 805 -24.32 8.13 -4.96
CA VAL A 805 -22.85 8.05 -5.05
C VAL A 805 -22.35 6.61 -4.99
N LEU A 806 -22.94 5.76 -4.13
CA LEU A 806 -22.60 4.33 -4.06
C LEU A 806 -22.97 3.61 -5.37
N ASN A 807 -24.15 3.88 -5.95
CA ASN A 807 -24.54 3.32 -7.23
C ASN A 807 -23.62 3.79 -8.38
N PHE A 808 -23.15 5.04 -8.33
CA PHE A 808 -22.18 5.58 -9.29
C PHE A 808 -20.82 4.86 -9.20
N ALA A 809 -20.40 4.38 -8.03
CA ALA A 809 -19.14 3.65 -7.85
C ALA A 809 -19.03 2.35 -8.69
N LEU A 810 -20.16 1.76 -9.10
CA LEU A 810 -20.23 0.57 -9.96
C LEU A 810 -20.71 0.86 -11.40
N SER A 811 -20.83 2.14 -11.81
CA SER A 811 -21.21 2.48 -13.18
C SER A 811 -20.02 2.48 -14.14
N GLU A 812 -20.29 2.35 -15.44
CA GLU A 812 -19.30 2.47 -16.52
C GLU A 812 -18.56 3.83 -16.59
N ASP A 813 -19.04 4.85 -15.87
CA ASP A 813 -18.33 6.14 -15.78
C ASP A 813 -17.11 6.05 -14.83
N VAL A 814 -17.05 5.07 -13.90
CA VAL A 814 -15.95 4.87 -12.93
C VAL A 814 -15.11 3.67 -13.34
N ARG A 815 -13.78 3.83 -13.40
CA ARG A 815 -12.86 2.71 -13.72
C ARG A 815 -12.86 1.67 -12.58
N PRO A 816 -12.76 0.35 -12.85
CA PRO A 816 -12.80 -0.70 -11.82
C PRO A 816 -11.86 -0.47 -10.63
N GLN A 817 -10.63 -0.02 -10.91
CA GLN A 817 -9.58 0.29 -9.94
C GLN A 817 -9.83 1.53 -9.08
N ASP A 818 -10.86 2.34 -9.40
CA ASP A 818 -11.23 3.56 -8.70
C ASP A 818 -12.56 3.45 -7.93
N THR A 819 -13.38 2.42 -8.20
CA THR A 819 -14.57 2.02 -7.41
C THR A 819 -14.30 2.05 -5.89
N VAL A 820 -13.15 1.52 -5.47
CA VAL A 820 -12.75 1.48 -4.04
C VAL A 820 -12.55 2.87 -3.44
N SER A 821 -12.14 3.87 -4.23
CA SER A 821 -11.97 5.25 -3.79
C SER A 821 -13.30 5.95 -3.55
N VAL A 822 -14.32 5.70 -4.39
CA VAL A 822 -15.67 6.26 -4.22
C VAL A 822 -16.35 5.68 -2.97
N ILE A 823 -16.32 4.36 -2.80
CA ILE A 823 -16.89 3.68 -1.63
C ILE A 823 -16.18 4.12 -0.34
N GLY A 824 -14.84 4.18 -0.36
CA GLY A 824 -14.04 4.68 0.77
C GLY A 824 -14.33 6.16 1.10
N GLY A 825 -14.54 7.01 0.09
CA GLY A 825 -14.95 8.40 0.27
C GLY A 825 -16.29 8.53 0.99
N VAL A 826 -17.27 7.68 0.67
CA VAL A 826 -18.56 7.60 1.40
C VAL A 826 -18.34 7.12 2.83
N ALA A 827 -17.53 6.06 3.02
CA ALA A 827 -17.30 5.47 4.33
C ALA A 827 -16.57 6.41 5.31
N GLY A 828 -15.60 7.18 4.82
CA GLY A 828 -14.82 8.16 5.61
C GLY A 828 -15.53 9.50 5.88
N SER A 829 -16.70 9.74 5.29
CA SER A 829 -17.36 11.05 5.34
C SER A 829 -18.34 11.24 6.51
N SER A 830 -18.97 10.18 7.00
CA SER A 830 -19.82 10.22 8.21
C SER A 830 -20.16 8.82 8.74
N LYS A 831 -20.63 8.74 9.99
CA LYS A 831 -21.23 7.53 10.59
C LYS A 831 -22.40 6.95 9.79
N GLN A 832 -23.16 7.78 9.05
CA GLN A 832 -24.22 7.32 8.16
C GLN A 832 -23.63 6.75 6.85
N GLY A 833 -22.68 7.47 6.24
CA GLY A 833 -21.94 7.02 5.07
C GLY A 833 -21.23 5.68 5.28
N ARG A 834 -20.54 5.50 6.41
CA ARG A 834 -19.91 4.23 6.80
C ARG A 834 -20.89 3.05 6.85
N LYS A 835 -22.08 3.26 7.43
CA LYS A 835 -23.14 2.24 7.44
C LYS A 835 -23.69 1.94 6.05
N ALA A 836 -23.88 2.96 5.22
CA ALA A 836 -24.36 2.80 3.85
C ALA A 836 -23.36 2.06 2.97
N ALA A 837 -22.08 2.45 3.03
CA ALA A 837 -20.98 1.79 2.33
C ALA A 837 -20.84 0.31 2.75
N TRP A 838 -20.87 0.01 4.06
CA TRP A 838 -20.82 -1.38 4.52
C TRP A 838 -22.03 -2.21 4.09
N LYS A 839 -23.24 -1.62 4.09
CA LYS A 839 -24.41 -2.30 3.54
C LYS A 839 -24.21 -2.60 2.04
N PHE A 840 -23.78 -1.59 1.27
CA PHE A 840 -23.56 -1.70 -0.16
C PHE A 840 -22.49 -2.73 -0.54
N VAL A 841 -21.37 -2.80 0.19
CA VAL A 841 -20.32 -3.80 -0.03
C VAL A 841 -20.86 -5.22 0.20
N ARG A 842 -21.69 -5.45 1.23
CA ARG A 842 -22.33 -6.75 1.43
C ARG A 842 -23.37 -7.08 0.37
N ASP A 843 -24.21 -6.11 0.01
CA ASP A 843 -25.27 -6.30 -1.00
C ASP A 843 -24.69 -6.64 -2.39
N ASN A 844 -23.46 -6.19 -2.70
CA ASN A 844 -22.81 -6.35 -3.99
C ASN A 844 -21.49 -7.17 -3.90
N TRP A 845 -21.34 -8.00 -2.85
CA TRP A 845 -20.06 -8.67 -2.59
C TRP A 845 -19.62 -9.60 -3.73
N GLU A 846 -20.55 -10.32 -4.36
CA GLU A 846 -20.25 -11.22 -5.48
C GLU A 846 -19.61 -10.48 -6.67
N GLU A 847 -20.16 -9.33 -7.06
CA GLU A 847 -19.60 -8.45 -8.10
C GLU A 847 -18.21 -7.93 -7.71
N LEU A 848 -18.07 -7.41 -6.48
CA LEU A 848 -16.81 -6.85 -5.99
C LEU A 848 -15.71 -7.93 -5.86
N HIS A 849 -16.06 -9.12 -5.40
CA HIS A 849 -15.16 -10.26 -5.30
C HIS A 849 -14.75 -10.76 -6.69
N ASN A 850 -15.69 -10.92 -7.62
CA ASN A 850 -15.40 -11.39 -8.98
C ASN A 850 -14.54 -10.39 -9.76
N ARG A 851 -14.69 -9.09 -9.50
CA ARG A 851 -13.92 -8.00 -10.14
C ARG A 851 -12.45 -7.95 -9.73
N TYR A 852 -12.11 -8.31 -8.49
CA TYR A 852 -10.73 -8.23 -7.99
C TYR A 852 -10.05 -9.60 -7.77
N GLN A 853 -10.84 -10.65 -7.50
CA GLN A 853 -10.39 -12.03 -7.24
C GLN A 853 -9.26 -12.19 -6.20
N GLY A 854 -9.12 -11.24 -5.27
CA GLY A 854 -8.04 -11.19 -4.27
C GLY A 854 -7.30 -9.85 -4.27
N GLY A 855 -6.06 -9.86 -3.80
CA GLY A 855 -5.08 -8.79 -3.94
C GLY A 855 -5.37 -7.45 -3.26
N PHE A 856 -4.54 -6.46 -3.60
CA PHE A 856 -4.48 -5.16 -2.95
C PHE A 856 -5.84 -4.42 -2.89
N LEU A 857 -6.65 -4.50 -3.96
CA LEU A 857 -7.90 -3.74 -4.06
C LEU A 857 -9.01 -4.29 -3.15
N ILE A 858 -9.12 -5.62 -2.95
CA ILE A 858 -10.13 -6.18 -2.04
C ILE A 858 -9.79 -5.88 -0.58
N SER A 859 -8.53 -6.06 -0.18
CA SER A 859 -8.05 -5.70 1.17
C SER A 859 -8.25 -4.20 1.46
N ARG A 860 -7.92 -3.33 0.49
CA ARG A 860 -8.16 -1.89 0.60
C ARG A 860 -9.64 -1.54 0.74
N LEU A 861 -10.52 -2.17 -0.03
CA LEU A 861 -11.97 -1.96 0.02
C LEU A 861 -12.55 -2.33 1.39
N ILE A 862 -12.16 -3.49 1.93
CA ILE A 862 -12.57 -3.95 3.26
C ILE A 862 -12.15 -2.91 4.31
N LYS A 863 -10.86 -2.58 4.38
CA LYS A 863 -10.28 -1.66 5.36
C LYS A 863 -10.96 -0.28 5.32
N LEU A 864 -11.06 0.34 4.14
CA LEU A 864 -11.71 1.66 4.00
C LEU A 864 -13.18 1.66 4.45
N THR A 865 -13.88 0.53 4.30
CA THR A 865 -15.31 0.43 4.60
C THR A 865 -15.59 0.22 6.09
N VAL A 866 -14.84 -0.65 6.77
CA VAL A 866 -15.21 -1.12 8.12
C VAL A 866 -14.33 -0.59 9.26
N ASP A 867 -13.06 -0.28 9.01
CA ASP A 867 -12.04 -0.06 10.07
C ASP A 867 -12.41 1.05 11.07
N GLY A 868 -13.09 2.11 10.61
CA GLY A 868 -13.53 3.23 11.43
C GLY A 868 -14.88 3.05 12.16
N PHE A 869 -15.42 1.84 12.31
CA PHE A 869 -16.50 1.60 13.28
C PHE A 869 -15.94 1.65 14.72
N ALA A 870 -16.78 2.03 15.68
CA ALA A 870 -16.43 2.18 17.11
C ALA A 870 -17.46 1.54 18.04
N ILE A 871 -17.96 0.35 17.68
CA ILE A 871 -18.98 -0.40 18.44
C ILE A 871 -18.80 -1.91 18.26
N ASP A 872 -18.66 -2.65 19.36
CA ASP A 872 -18.35 -4.10 19.42
C ASP A 872 -19.21 -4.95 18.49
N LYS A 873 -20.51 -4.65 18.39
CA LYS A 873 -21.45 -5.36 17.53
C LYS A 873 -21.02 -5.38 16.05
N MET A 874 -20.36 -4.33 15.57
CA MET A 874 -19.90 -4.28 14.18
C MET A 874 -18.71 -5.20 13.94
N ALA A 875 -17.82 -5.41 14.91
CA ALA A 875 -16.74 -6.39 14.77
C ALA A 875 -17.31 -7.81 14.62
N ALA A 876 -18.32 -8.17 15.44
CA ALA A 876 -19.02 -9.44 15.31
C ALA A 876 -19.77 -9.59 13.97
N GLU A 877 -20.40 -8.51 13.47
CA GLU A 877 -21.11 -8.50 12.19
C GLU A 877 -20.15 -8.64 10.99
N VAL A 878 -19.01 -7.96 11.01
CA VAL A 878 -17.95 -8.05 10.00
C VAL A 878 -17.35 -9.46 9.99
N LYS A 879 -16.98 -9.99 11.16
CA LYS A 879 -16.44 -11.35 11.29
C LYS A 879 -17.41 -12.40 10.72
N SER A 880 -18.68 -12.37 11.13
CA SER A 880 -19.69 -13.32 10.69
C SER A 880 -20.00 -13.23 9.18
N PHE A 881 -19.82 -12.06 8.57
CA PHE A 881 -19.92 -11.91 7.11
C PHE A 881 -18.78 -12.67 6.41
N PHE A 882 -17.52 -12.45 6.79
CA PHE A 882 -16.37 -13.09 6.15
C PHE A 882 -16.17 -14.57 6.53
N GLU A 883 -16.80 -15.05 7.61
CA GLU A 883 -16.96 -16.49 7.90
C GLU A 883 -17.84 -17.21 6.86
N SER A 884 -18.74 -16.49 6.16
CA SER A 884 -19.64 -17.04 5.14
C SER A 884 -19.31 -16.58 3.70
N HIS A 885 -18.52 -15.52 3.56
CA HIS A 885 -18.08 -14.93 2.31
C HIS A 885 -16.56 -14.79 2.35
N HIS A 886 -15.85 -15.90 2.11
CA HIS A 886 -14.40 -15.89 2.16
C HIS A 886 -13.80 -14.86 1.19
N ALA A 887 -12.76 -14.18 1.65
CA ALA A 887 -11.99 -13.20 0.88
C ALA A 887 -10.52 -13.63 0.93
N PRO A 888 -10.08 -14.55 0.04
CA PRO A 888 -8.70 -15.00 0.00
C PRO A 888 -7.72 -13.84 -0.21
N ALA A 889 -6.56 -13.92 0.44
CA ALA A 889 -5.56 -12.85 0.50
C ALA A 889 -6.07 -11.54 1.18
N ALA A 890 -7.07 -11.67 2.04
CA ALA A 890 -7.57 -10.57 2.87
C ALA A 890 -7.99 -11.05 4.28
N GLU A 891 -7.76 -12.31 4.64
CA GLU A 891 -8.11 -12.87 5.94
C GLU A 891 -7.46 -12.09 7.10
N ARG A 892 -6.17 -11.73 6.97
CA ARG A 892 -5.47 -10.88 7.95
C ARG A 892 -6.06 -9.47 8.04
N THR A 893 -6.38 -8.87 6.89
CA THR A 893 -7.03 -7.55 6.83
C THR A 893 -8.36 -7.53 7.57
N VAL A 894 -9.17 -8.59 7.47
CA VAL A 894 -10.44 -8.72 8.20
C VAL A 894 -10.20 -8.81 9.72
N GLN A 895 -9.18 -9.54 10.16
CA GLN A 895 -8.83 -9.67 11.58
C GLN A 895 -8.37 -8.33 12.17
N GLN A 896 -7.44 -7.64 11.50
CA GLN A 896 -6.97 -6.29 11.86
C GLN A 896 -8.12 -5.28 11.95
N CYS A 897 -9.04 -5.30 10.98
CA CYS A 897 -10.24 -4.48 11.00
C CYS A 897 -11.12 -4.77 12.23
N CYS A 898 -11.35 -6.04 12.57
CA CYS A 898 -12.15 -6.41 13.74
C CYS A 898 -11.48 -5.93 15.05
N GLU A 899 -10.15 -6.05 15.14
CA GLU A 899 -9.36 -5.54 16.27
C GLU A 899 -9.50 -4.02 16.41
N ASN A 900 -9.28 -3.26 15.32
CA ASN A 900 -9.43 -1.80 15.31
C ASN A 900 -10.82 -1.34 15.76
N ILE A 901 -11.89 -2.03 15.35
CA ILE A 901 -13.26 -1.70 15.77
C ILE A 901 -13.45 -1.87 17.29
N LEU A 902 -12.85 -2.91 17.87
CA LEU A 902 -12.88 -3.16 19.32
C LEU A 902 -12.03 -2.15 20.09
N LEU A 903 -10.84 -1.82 19.59
CA LEU A 903 -9.98 -0.77 20.16
C LEU A 903 -10.68 0.60 20.16
N ASN A 904 -11.33 0.95 19.06
CA ASN A 904 -12.11 2.19 18.94
C ASN A 904 -13.30 2.21 19.91
N ALA A 905 -14.03 1.09 20.05
CA ALA A 905 -15.14 0.99 21.00
C ALA A 905 -14.68 1.09 22.46
N ALA A 906 -13.56 0.47 22.81
CA ALA A 906 -12.93 0.56 24.12
C ALA A 906 -12.47 1.99 24.43
N TRP A 907 -11.81 2.66 23.48
CA TRP A 907 -11.36 4.05 23.61
C TRP A 907 -12.54 5.01 23.83
N LEU A 908 -13.58 4.93 22.99
CA LEU A 908 -14.79 5.74 23.13
C LEU A 908 -15.44 5.55 24.51
N LYS A 909 -15.59 4.30 24.96
CA LYS A 909 -16.17 3.97 26.27
C LYS A 909 -15.35 4.50 27.45
N ARG A 910 -14.02 4.63 27.29
CA ARG A 910 -13.09 5.03 28.34
C ARG A 910 -13.00 6.55 28.50
N ASP A 911 -12.92 7.29 27.39
CA ASP A 911 -12.51 8.71 27.43
C ASP A 911 -13.63 9.71 27.07
N ALA A 912 -14.79 9.28 26.56
CA ALA A 912 -15.83 10.20 26.06
C ALA A 912 -16.28 11.26 27.10
N ASP A 913 -16.54 10.87 28.34
CA ASP A 913 -17.05 11.78 29.37
C ASP A 913 -16.00 12.84 29.78
N ASP A 914 -14.73 12.45 29.87
CA ASP A 914 -13.64 13.37 30.19
C ASP A 914 -13.31 14.32 29.03
N ILE A 915 -13.39 13.83 27.78
CA ILE A 915 -13.28 14.67 26.58
C ILE A 915 -14.41 15.70 26.56
N HIS A 916 -15.67 15.29 26.75
CA HIS A 916 -16.83 16.19 26.77
C HIS A 916 -16.68 17.26 27.85
N LYS A 917 -16.30 16.87 29.06
CA LYS A 917 -16.05 17.78 30.18
C LYS A 917 -14.93 18.77 29.87
N TYR A 918 -13.85 18.35 29.21
CA TYR A 918 -12.77 19.24 28.80
C TYR A 918 -13.24 20.25 27.73
N LEU A 919 -13.95 19.78 26.69
CA LEU A 919 -14.46 20.64 25.62
C LEU A 919 -15.41 21.73 26.14
N LEU A 920 -16.25 21.42 27.13
CA LEU A 920 -17.11 22.42 27.80
C LEU A 920 -16.37 23.40 28.73
N GLN A 921 -15.16 23.06 29.18
CA GLN A 921 -14.41 23.83 30.19
C GLN A 921 -13.20 24.59 29.64
N ARG A 922 -12.76 24.25 28.42
CA ARG A 922 -11.61 24.91 27.77
C ARG A 922 -11.91 26.39 27.54
N LYS A 923 -10.85 27.20 27.53
CA LYS A 923 -10.94 28.60 27.11
C LYS A 923 -10.51 28.69 25.66
N VAL A 924 -11.31 29.35 24.83
CA VAL A 924 -10.93 29.65 23.44
C VAL A 924 -9.59 30.43 23.47
N PRO A 925 -8.55 30.00 22.73
CA PRO A 925 -7.33 30.78 22.61
C PRO A 925 -7.62 32.19 22.08
N PRO A 926 -6.92 33.24 22.54
CA PRO A 926 -7.09 34.58 21.96
C PRO A 926 -6.72 34.55 20.47
N VAL A 927 -7.65 35.02 19.63
CA VAL A 927 -7.54 35.10 18.16
C VAL A 927 -6.69 36.29 17.73
#